data_AF-A0AAD6III4-F1
#
_entry.id   AF-A0AAD6III4-F1
#
_cell.length_a   1.000
_cell.length_b   1.000
_cell.length_c   1.000
_cell.angle_alpha   90.00
_cell.angle_beta   90.00
_cell.angle_gamma   90.00
#
_symmetry.space_group_name_H-M   'P 1'
#
loop_
_entity.id
_entity.type
_entity.pdbx_description
1 polymer ?
#
loop_
_entity_poly.entity_id
_entity_poly.type
_entity_poly.pdbx_seq_one_letter_code
_entity_poly.pdbx_strand_id
1 'polypeptide(L)'
;MFRLFGNLWLDDPPESVLTALDGILPLVHNFEQNITQGKYTLDAPTPTWSMDAAFEHYREKEDAWWKSHNVERPREYLVHPSGRLDAPVACHLFNPTFTVDDPCHGEIGDTSNPCIAQLHDVGFSADNCLMFDHSARREDSRHCRVLYPPDLWDIHEEFVMALRSHMTANNLRILPLWGHYKGITLYLELGEDKKSVRRFIVFANHPQFFMFMKGMNVRAQAFRTEQGGRQDLLLGVASRLGNIAINANFYKLSPLLLRPFRPAKAIREQRDAWKGQAYAELKAAFPGTAFISSVKGTLGLSRKDHKELQDTRLPEEARLQNVAQFWGELHDLAVMFMPDASFNFADRVECQQLITIIEASEGELYHWEELPGSLAGLIQTQDGLRIDQHPIISRKGAETAYRLLHCKGSPESFSIVGLALSILIAYAWNIRRTPRGTVIDLMVLRAPPKCIVPRACSACQGRVLDDSFAYYAKNNLDYYVVKSSQTGCGLIGCTGGRVLLHPLKGCQNYVRALKEKLENIPNPHLRGGAQWEKYFLRHGQDELGEIPRTVELKCPHKGCKGTLEDDAPRWTIHPVPTVVLRQFTCPDCRRKGDWKPANTAIKYITSESLSRTWSRFKKKGCDLTQYPRRADVYFAQGHITIRIAQLKEAKRLTDENIAN
;
A
#
# COMPACT_ATOMS: atom_id res chain seq x y z
N MET A 1 18.06 -14.21 38.02
CA MET A 1 16.69 -14.22 37.43
C MET A 1 15.86 -13.14 38.09
N PHE A 2 15.14 -12.36 37.30
CA PHE A 2 14.35 -11.21 37.71
C PHE A 2 12.85 -11.43 37.46
N ARG A 3 11.99 -11.23 38.47
CA ARG A 3 10.53 -11.29 38.31
C ARG A 3 9.99 -9.93 37.90
N LEU A 4 9.37 -9.83 36.73
CA LEU A 4 8.76 -8.56 36.29
C LEU A 4 7.32 -8.43 36.82
N PHE A 5 6.43 -9.35 36.45
CA PHE A 5 5.03 -9.36 36.87
C PHE A 5 4.42 -10.76 36.70
N GLY A 6 3.58 -11.19 37.63
CA GLY A 6 2.94 -12.51 37.56
C GLY A 6 3.96 -13.64 37.39
N ASN A 7 3.77 -14.46 36.35
CA ASN A 7 4.68 -15.56 36.03
C ASN A 7 5.74 -15.20 34.99
N LEU A 8 5.94 -13.92 34.67
CA LEU A 8 6.97 -13.48 33.73
C LEU A 8 8.31 -13.27 34.47
N TRP A 9 9.20 -14.24 34.28
CA TRP A 9 10.58 -14.22 34.75
C TRP A 9 11.53 -13.92 33.59
N LEU A 10 12.46 -13.00 33.83
CA LEU A 10 13.50 -12.56 32.90
C LEU A 10 14.88 -12.92 33.45
N ASP A 11 15.90 -12.86 32.59
CA ASP A 11 17.29 -12.90 33.04
C ASP A 11 17.60 -11.66 33.90
N ASP A 12 18.74 -11.64 34.59
CA ASP A 12 19.11 -10.44 35.36
C ASP A 12 19.28 -9.23 34.42
N PRO A 13 18.74 -8.06 34.78
CA PRO A 13 18.71 -6.91 33.90
C PRO A 13 20.14 -6.40 33.62
N PRO A 14 20.47 -6.12 32.35
CA PRO A 14 21.73 -5.45 32.04
C PRO A 14 21.69 -4.00 32.54
N GLU A 15 22.87 -3.42 32.78
CA GLU A 15 23.01 -2.06 33.31
C GLU A 15 22.25 -1.02 32.48
N SER A 16 22.21 -1.19 31.15
CA SER A 16 21.48 -0.33 30.23
C SER A 16 19.96 -0.30 30.42
N VAL A 17 19.38 -1.24 31.17
CA VAL A 17 17.93 -1.34 31.41
C VAL A 17 17.56 -0.93 32.83
N LEU A 18 18.52 -0.83 33.75
CA LEU A 18 18.28 -0.51 35.16
C LEU A 18 17.58 0.85 35.33
N THR A 19 18.05 1.88 34.62
CA THR A 19 17.45 3.23 34.66
C THR A 19 15.98 3.23 34.21
N ALA A 20 15.63 2.45 33.18
CA ALA A 20 14.25 2.33 32.72
C ALA A 20 13.38 1.60 33.76
N LEU A 21 13.95 0.61 34.46
CA LEU A 21 13.26 -0.14 35.50
C LEU A 21 12.98 0.70 36.75
N ASP A 22 13.86 1.63 37.13
CA ASP A 22 13.63 2.50 38.29
C ASP A 22 12.32 3.29 38.19
N GLY A 23 11.98 3.75 36.98
CA GLY A 23 10.73 4.47 36.71
C GLY A 23 9.50 3.58 36.52
N ILE A 24 9.69 2.27 36.27
CA ILE A 24 8.62 1.34 35.87
C ILE A 24 8.24 0.38 37.01
N LEU A 25 9.22 -0.13 37.76
CA LEU A 25 8.99 -1.11 38.80
C LEU A 25 8.00 -0.64 39.87
N PRO A 26 8.06 0.60 40.37
CA PRO A 26 7.06 1.09 41.32
C PRO A 26 5.63 1.03 40.75
N LEU A 27 5.46 1.31 39.46
CA LEU A 27 4.17 1.28 38.77
C LEU A 27 3.66 -0.17 38.67
N VAL A 28 4.54 -1.10 38.31
CA VAL A 28 4.22 -2.54 38.19
C VAL A 28 3.89 -3.15 39.56
N HIS A 29 4.65 -2.81 40.61
CA HIS A 29 4.38 -3.30 41.97
C HIS A 29 3.05 -2.76 42.51
N ASN A 30 2.77 -1.47 42.29
CA ASN A 30 1.48 -0.88 42.66
C ASN A 30 0.32 -1.59 41.94
N PHE A 31 0.47 -1.85 40.64
CA PHE A 31 -0.51 -2.61 39.86
C PHE A 31 -0.76 -4.01 40.41
N GLU A 32 0.30 -4.78 40.72
CA GLU A 32 0.20 -6.12 41.30
C GLU A 32 -0.46 -6.10 42.69
N GLN A 33 -0.13 -5.11 43.53
CA GLN A 33 -0.76 -4.91 44.83
C GLN A 33 -2.26 -4.60 44.70
N ASN A 34 -2.65 -3.75 43.74
CA ASN A 34 -4.05 -3.41 43.51
C ASN A 34 -4.86 -4.63 43.06
N ILE A 35 -4.30 -5.48 42.19
CA ILE A 35 -4.92 -6.74 41.77
C ILE A 35 -5.10 -7.68 42.97
N THR A 36 -4.05 -7.88 43.76
CA THR A 36 -4.06 -8.79 44.92
C THR A 36 -5.03 -8.34 46.02
N GLN A 37 -5.17 -7.03 46.21
CA GLN A 37 -6.09 -6.44 47.19
C GLN A 37 -7.54 -6.39 46.71
N GLY A 38 -7.84 -6.86 45.49
CA GLY A 38 -9.17 -6.72 44.87
C GLY A 38 -9.59 -5.27 44.64
N LYS A 39 -8.66 -4.31 44.77
CA LYS A 39 -8.85 -2.89 44.45
C LYS A 39 -8.82 -2.65 42.95
N TYR A 40 -8.29 -3.61 42.20
CA TYR A 40 -8.47 -3.71 40.76
C TYR A 40 -9.87 -4.25 40.42
N THR A 41 -10.91 -3.61 40.95
CA THR A 41 -12.18 -3.59 40.25
C THR A 41 -11.94 -2.73 39.02
N LEU A 42 -12.00 -3.32 37.81
CA LEU A 42 -12.34 -2.58 36.58
C LEU A 42 -13.37 -1.55 37.00
N ASP A 43 -13.01 -0.25 37.10
CA ASP A 43 -13.78 0.83 37.76
C ASP A 43 -15.22 0.39 37.97
N ALA A 44 -15.52 -0.23 39.13
CA ALA A 44 -16.62 -1.23 39.28
C ALA A 44 -17.71 -0.89 38.28
N PRO A 45 -17.87 -1.66 37.16
CA PRO A 45 -18.51 -1.18 35.94
C PRO A 45 -19.70 -0.43 36.43
N THR A 46 -19.73 0.90 36.22
CA THR A 46 -20.83 1.74 36.76
C THR A 46 -22.07 0.88 36.64
N PRO A 47 -22.82 0.56 37.72
CA PRO A 47 -23.68 -0.65 37.80
C PRO A 47 -24.71 -0.84 36.66
N THR A 48 -24.75 0.13 35.76
CA THR A 48 -25.41 0.28 34.48
C THR A 48 -24.69 -0.24 33.22
N TRP A 49 -23.36 -0.46 33.17
CA TRP A 49 -22.68 -0.85 31.91
C TRP A 49 -22.55 -2.37 31.76
N SER A 50 -23.11 -2.90 30.68
CA SER A 50 -23.03 -4.30 30.28
C SER A 50 -22.50 -4.38 28.85
N MET A 51 -21.64 -5.37 28.57
CA MET A 51 -21.14 -5.64 27.22
C MET A 51 -22.28 -5.92 26.23
N ASP A 52 -23.28 -6.70 26.67
CA ASP A 52 -24.45 -7.03 25.85
C ASP A 52 -25.27 -5.77 25.50
N ALA A 53 -25.49 -4.90 26.50
CA ALA A 53 -26.23 -3.66 26.31
C ALA A 53 -25.46 -2.67 25.43
N ALA A 54 -24.14 -2.57 25.61
CA ALA A 54 -23.27 -1.73 24.78
C ALA A 54 -23.21 -2.22 23.33
N PHE A 55 -23.18 -3.54 23.13
CA PHE A 55 -23.23 -4.11 21.79
C PHE A 55 -24.59 -3.91 21.12
N GLU A 56 -25.69 -4.08 21.84
CA GLU A 56 -27.02 -3.81 21.27
C GLU A 56 -27.17 -2.33 20.88
N HIS A 57 -26.69 -1.41 21.72
CA HIS A 57 -26.64 0.03 21.39
C HIS A 57 -25.78 0.31 20.14
N TYR A 58 -24.64 -0.37 20.02
CA TYR A 58 -23.81 -0.31 18.81
C TYR A 58 -24.58 -0.79 17.57
N ARG A 59 -25.28 -1.92 17.66
CA ARG A 59 -26.11 -2.46 16.57
C ARG A 59 -27.24 -1.51 16.18
N GLU A 60 -27.88 -0.85 17.16
CA GLU A 60 -28.94 0.14 16.91
C GLU A 60 -28.40 1.39 16.19
N LYS A 61 -27.27 1.93 16.66
CA LYS A 61 -26.63 3.10 16.01
C LYS A 61 -26.22 2.81 14.57
N GLU A 62 -25.61 1.66 14.35
CA GLU A 62 -25.14 1.25 13.03
C GLU A 62 -26.32 1.01 12.08
N ASP A 63 -27.37 0.30 12.51
CA ASP A 63 -28.58 0.07 11.74
C ASP A 63 -29.31 1.38 11.40
N ALA A 64 -29.45 2.28 12.38
CA ALA A 64 -30.02 3.61 12.17
C ALA A 64 -29.20 4.42 11.15
N TRP A 65 -27.87 4.32 11.20
CA TRP A 65 -26.98 4.98 10.24
C TRP A 65 -27.25 4.47 8.82
N TRP A 66 -27.33 3.16 8.58
CA TRP A 66 -27.63 2.64 7.24
C TRP A 66 -29.02 3.00 6.75
N LYS A 67 -30.03 2.91 7.63
CA LYS A 67 -31.41 3.30 7.31
C LYS A 67 -31.50 4.76 6.88
N SER A 68 -30.74 5.66 7.53
CA SER A 68 -30.66 7.08 7.15
C SER A 68 -30.08 7.31 5.74
N HIS A 69 -29.36 6.32 5.20
CA HIS A 69 -28.79 6.32 3.85
C HIS A 69 -29.62 5.50 2.85
N ASN A 70 -30.86 5.12 3.20
CA ASN A 70 -31.75 4.28 2.39
C ASN A 70 -31.14 2.91 2.04
N VAL A 71 -30.33 2.36 2.95
CA VAL A 71 -29.74 1.03 2.82
C VAL A 71 -30.15 0.21 4.04
N GLU A 72 -30.63 -1.00 3.82
CA GLU A 72 -30.92 -1.95 4.88
C GLU A 72 -29.81 -2.98 4.91
N ARG A 73 -29.17 -3.15 6.08
CA ARG A 73 -28.11 -4.15 6.27
C ARG A 73 -28.51 -5.14 7.37
N PRO A 74 -28.24 -6.44 7.20
CA PRO A 74 -28.54 -7.42 8.23
C PRO A 74 -27.74 -7.15 9.52
N ARG A 75 -28.46 -7.01 10.65
CA ARG A 75 -27.87 -6.79 11.99
C ARG A 75 -27.19 -8.04 12.52
N GLU A 76 -27.46 -9.21 11.93
CA GLU A 76 -26.87 -10.52 12.25
C GLU A 76 -25.41 -10.60 11.81
N TYR A 77 -24.96 -9.70 10.93
CA TYR A 77 -23.56 -9.64 10.51
C TYR A 77 -22.68 -8.90 11.51
N LEU A 78 -23.25 -8.20 12.48
CA LEU A 78 -22.50 -7.59 13.57
C LEU A 78 -22.11 -8.69 14.57
N VAL A 79 -20.87 -8.64 15.05
CA VAL A 79 -20.26 -9.72 15.83
C VAL A 79 -19.96 -9.24 17.24
N HIS A 80 -20.59 -9.90 18.21
CA HIS A 80 -20.44 -9.71 19.63
C HIS A 80 -19.06 -10.22 20.11
N PRO A 81 -18.37 -9.49 21.00
CA PRO A 81 -17.21 -10.00 21.72
C PRO A 81 -17.50 -11.33 22.43
N SER A 82 -16.50 -12.20 22.54
CA SER A 82 -16.64 -13.48 23.23
C SER A 82 -15.76 -13.54 24.46
N GLY A 83 -16.24 -14.22 25.49
CA GLY A 83 -15.55 -14.36 26.78
C GLY A 83 -15.94 -13.28 27.78
N ARG A 84 -15.29 -13.31 28.95
CA ARG A 84 -15.65 -12.45 30.09
C ARG A 84 -14.86 -11.16 30.08
N LEU A 85 -15.50 -10.04 30.47
CA LEU A 85 -14.82 -8.75 30.64
C LEU A 85 -13.71 -8.77 31.69
N ASP A 86 -13.84 -9.62 32.72
CA ASP A 86 -12.87 -9.81 33.79
C ASP A 86 -11.79 -10.85 33.44
N ALA A 87 -11.73 -11.33 32.20
CA ALA A 87 -10.67 -12.24 31.76
C ALA A 87 -9.29 -11.56 31.91
N PRO A 88 -8.27 -12.30 32.37
CA PRO A 88 -6.93 -11.74 32.61
C PRO A 88 -6.19 -11.35 31.33
N VAL A 89 -6.66 -11.82 30.16
CA VAL A 89 -6.08 -11.54 28.85
C VAL A 89 -7.20 -11.13 27.90
N ALA A 90 -6.92 -10.13 27.05
CA ALA A 90 -7.80 -9.76 25.96
C ALA A 90 -7.08 -9.87 24.61
N CYS A 91 -7.75 -10.50 23.64
CA CYS A 91 -7.34 -10.59 22.24
C CYS A 91 -8.08 -9.53 21.43
N HIS A 92 -7.42 -8.39 21.20
CA HIS A 92 -7.90 -7.38 20.25
C HIS A 92 -7.46 -7.75 18.84
N LEU A 93 -8.41 -8.11 17.99
CA LEU A 93 -8.19 -8.57 16.63
C LEU A 93 -8.63 -7.51 15.61
N PHE A 94 -8.04 -7.53 14.42
CA PHE A 94 -8.41 -6.65 13.32
C PHE A 94 -8.91 -7.50 12.15
N ASN A 95 -10.22 -7.77 12.15
CA ASN A 95 -10.97 -8.56 11.17
C ASN A 95 -10.49 -10.00 10.94
N PRO A 96 -10.52 -10.84 11.97
CA PRO A 96 -10.47 -12.28 11.76
C PRO A 96 -11.81 -12.77 11.18
N THR A 97 -12.93 -12.08 11.43
CA THR A 97 -14.28 -12.65 11.51
C THR A 97 -14.95 -13.01 10.17
N PHE A 98 -14.40 -12.59 9.03
CA PHE A 98 -15.05 -12.78 7.72
C PHE A 98 -15.17 -14.24 7.24
N THR A 99 -14.31 -15.15 7.69
CA THR A 99 -14.28 -16.54 7.18
C THR A 99 -14.77 -17.51 8.22
N VAL A 100 -16.08 -17.76 8.27
CA VAL A 100 -16.74 -18.72 9.16
C VAL A 100 -17.63 -19.68 8.37
N ASP A 101 -18.01 -20.78 9.01
CA ASP A 101 -18.96 -21.74 8.47
C ASP A 101 -20.40 -21.21 8.57
N ASP A 102 -20.76 -20.62 9.73
CA ASP A 102 -22.02 -19.89 9.92
C ASP A 102 -21.76 -18.38 10.14
N PRO A 103 -22.10 -17.53 9.17
CA PRO A 103 -21.90 -16.09 9.19
C PRO A 103 -23.02 -15.35 9.92
N CYS A 104 -24.15 -16.00 10.20
CA CYS A 104 -25.16 -15.47 11.12
C CYS A 104 -24.80 -15.76 12.57
N HIS A 105 -23.73 -16.55 12.81
CA HIS A 105 -23.20 -16.74 14.14
C HIS A 105 -22.58 -15.42 14.62
N GLY A 106 -23.29 -14.79 15.54
CA GLY A 106 -23.02 -13.43 16.02
C GLY A 106 -21.88 -13.31 17.02
N GLU A 107 -21.01 -14.30 17.18
CA GLU A 107 -19.93 -14.29 18.18
C GLU A 107 -18.52 -14.43 17.60
N ILE A 108 -17.55 -13.72 18.18
CA ILE A 108 -16.16 -13.70 17.69
C ILE A 108 -15.43 -15.01 17.96
N GLY A 109 -15.77 -15.71 19.05
CA GLY A 109 -15.18 -16.98 19.48
C GLY A 109 -15.47 -18.18 18.58
N ASP A 110 -16.07 -17.96 17.40
CA ASP A 110 -16.37 -19.01 16.43
C ASP A 110 -15.10 -19.68 15.88
N THR A 111 -14.82 -20.90 16.33
CA THR A 111 -13.67 -21.68 15.88
C THR A 111 -13.81 -22.25 14.47
N SER A 112 -14.97 -22.13 13.81
CA SER A 112 -15.03 -22.35 12.36
C SER A 112 -14.16 -21.32 11.61
N ASN A 113 -13.87 -20.19 12.25
CA ASN A 113 -12.92 -19.22 11.75
C ASN A 113 -11.46 -19.71 11.87
N PRO A 114 -10.69 -19.78 10.77
CA PRO A 114 -9.32 -20.28 10.83
C PRO A 114 -8.36 -19.43 11.69
N CYS A 115 -8.62 -18.13 11.88
CA CYS A 115 -7.80 -17.29 12.77
C CYS A 115 -8.14 -17.56 14.23
N ILE A 116 -9.43 -17.63 14.56
CA ILE A 116 -9.90 -17.89 15.93
C ILE A 116 -9.55 -19.32 16.35
N ALA A 117 -9.69 -20.29 15.45
CA ALA A 117 -9.20 -21.64 15.64
C ALA A 117 -7.72 -21.68 16.02
N GLN A 118 -6.86 -20.92 15.34
CA GLN A 118 -5.44 -20.89 15.67
C GLN A 118 -5.19 -20.30 17.06
N LEU A 119 -5.91 -19.23 17.45
CA LEU A 119 -5.80 -18.68 18.80
C LEU A 119 -6.24 -19.69 19.86
N HIS A 120 -7.37 -20.35 19.62
CA HIS A 120 -7.89 -21.41 20.47
C HIS A 120 -6.89 -22.58 20.57
N ASP A 121 -6.34 -23.04 19.45
CA ASP A 121 -5.37 -24.14 19.38
C ASP A 121 -4.04 -23.78 20.06
N VAL A 122 -3.68 -22.49 20.15
CA VAL A 122 -2.54 -22.02 20.96
C VAL A 122 -2.89 -21.99 22.45
N GLY A 123 -4.16 -21.82 22.82
CA GLY A 123 -4.62 -21.75 24.22
C GLY A 123 -5.30 -20.43 24.61
N PHE A 124 -5.60 -19.55 23.63
CA PHE A 124 -6.38 -18.33 23.83
C PHE A 124 -7.82 -18.59 23.37
N SER A 125 -8.72 -18.96 24.29
CA SER A 125 -10.14 -19.22 24.02
C SER A 125 -11.04 -18.21 24.74
N ALA A 126 -12.33 -18.19 24.39
CA ALA A 126 -13.31 -17.36 25.10
C ALA A 126 -13.47 -17.75 26.60
N ASP A 127 -13.02 -18.93 27.00
CA ASP A 127 -13.10 -19.38 28.40
C ASP A 127 -12.08 -18.68 29.31
N ASN A 128 -10.94 -18.27 28.73
CA ASN A 128 -9.83 -17.68 29.49
C ASN A 128 -9.38 -16.30 28.98
N CYS A 129 -9.93 -15.84 27.85
CA CYS A 129 -9.64 -14.56 27.24
C CYS A 129 -10.92 -13.82 26.83
N LEU A 130 -10.88 -12.49 26.84
CA LEU A 130 -11.84 -11.66 26.12
C LEU A 130 -11.40 -11.53 24.66
N MET A 131 -12.20 -11.94 23.70
CA MET A 131 -11.90 -11.84 22.27
C MET A 131 -12.82 -10.82 21.61
N PHE A 132 -12.23 -9.81 20.98
CA PHE A 132 -13.01 -8.82 20.23
C PHE A 132 -12.31 -8.37 18.95
N ASP A 133 -13.11 -7.96 17.98
CA ASP A 133 -12.71 -7.55 16.64
C ASP A 133 -13.01 -6.07 16.53
N HIS A 134 -12.00 -5.31 16.11
CA HIS A 134 -12.11 -3.88 15.94
C HIS A 134 -13.24 -3.47 14.98
N SER A 135 -13.50 -4.29 13.95
CA SER A 135 -14.59 -4.01 13.01
C SER A 135 -15.96 -4.49 13.50
N ALA A 136 -15.98 -5.43 14.46
CA ALA A 136 -17.19 -6.08 14.98
C ALA A 136 -18.21 -6.50 13.89
N ARG A 137 -17.73 -6.93 12.70
CA ARG A 137 -18.60 -7.28 11.57
C ARG A 137 -18.06 -8.39 10.67
N ARG A 138 -18.94 -9.28 10.22
CA ARG A 138 -18.72 -10.36 9.24
C ARG A 138 -18.58 -9.85 7.80
N GLU A 139 -17.73 -8.85 7.56
CA GLU A 139 -17.40 -8.39 6.20
C GLU A 139 -15.89 -8.30 5.97
N ASP A 140 -15.47 -8.24 4.70
CA ASP A 140 -14.04 -8.12 4.38
C ASP A 140 -13.52 -6.70 4.73
N SER A 141 -12.98 -6.54 5.94
CA SER A 141 -12.53 -5.25 6.49
C SER A 141 -11.43 -4.52 5.75
N ARG A 142 -10.75 -5.18 4.81
CA ARG A 142 -9.87 -4.49 3.87
C ARG A 142 -10.64 -3.39 3.12
N HIS A 143 -11.96 -3.53 3.10
CA HIS A 143 -12.89 -2.57 2.56
C HIS A 143 -13.52 -1.66 3.64
N CYS A 144 -13.82 -2.12 4.88
CA CYS A 144 -14.40 -1.25 5.92
C CYS A 144 -13.57 0.02 6.16
N ARG A 145 -12.30 -0.12 6.55
CA ARG A 145 -11.43 1.03 6.91
C ARG A 145 -11.23 2.01 5.75
N VAL A 146 -11.39 1.52 4.53
CA VAL A 146 -11.13 2.24 3.30
C VAL A 146 -12.41 2.86 2.72
N LEU A 147 -13.56 2.24 2.94
CA LEU A 147 -14.84 2.62 2.35
C LEU A 147 -15.78 3.31 3.35
N TYR A 148 -15.64 3.05 4.65
CA TYR A 148 -16.51 3.65 5.64
C TYR A 148 -16.17 5.13 5.76
N PRO A 149 -17.17 6.01 5.66
CA PRO A 149 -16.99 7.41 5.97
C PRO A 149 -16.67 7.56 7.46
N PRO A 150 -16.04 8.67 7.87
CA PRO A 150 -15.62 8.89 9.25
C PRO A 150 -16.75 8.70 10.27
N ASP A 151 -17.95 9.19 10.00
CA ASP A 151 -19.11 9.12 10.90
C ASP A 151 -19.63 7.68 11.11
N LEU A 152 -19.59 6.82 10.08
CA LEU A 152 -19.87 5.40 10.26
C LEU A 152 -18.73 4.71 11.04
N TRP A 153 -17.48 5.03 10.75
CA TRP A 153 -16.33 4.45 11.45
C TRP A 153 -16.31 4.84 12.94
N ASP A 154 -16.72 6.07 13.26
CA ASP A 154 -16.82 6.57 14.62
C ASP A 154 -17.78 5.72 15.46
N ILE A 155 -18.85 5.16 14.89
CA ILE A 155 -19.75 4.24 15.61
C ILE A 155 -19.00 2.97 16.08
N HIS A 156 -18.11 2.43 15.24
CA HIS A 156 -17.29 1.26 15.57
C HIS A 156 -16.21 1.61 16.59
N GLU A 157 -15.52 2.73 16.41
CA GLU A 157 -14.53 3.22 17.37
C GLU A 157 -15.17 3.52 18.72
N GLU A 158 -16.34 4.15 18.77
CA GLU A 158 -17.08 4.39 20.01
C GLU A 158 -17.36 3.08 20.76
N PHE A 159 -17.80 2.03 20.06
CA PHE A 159 -18.04 0.72 20.68
C PHE A 159 -16.74 0.08 21.19
N VAL A 160 -15.69 0.04 20.36
CA VAL A 160 -14.41 -0.55 20.76
C VAL A 160 -13.76 0.25 21.88
N MET A 161 -13.85 1.58 21.83
CA MET A 161 -13.36 2.45 22.89
C MET A 161 -14.21 2.33 24.13
N ALA A 162 -15.52 2.09 24.05
CA ALA A 162 -16.35 1.77 25.21
C ALA A 162 -15.94 0.42 25.83
N LEU A 163 -15.72 -0.60 25.01
CA LEU A 163 -15.21 -1.89 25.49
C LEU A 163 -13.84 -1.72 26.14
N ARG A 164 -12.92 -1.01 25.49
CA ARG A 164 -11.58 -0.69 26.00
C ARG A 164 -11.59 0.29 27.16
N SER A 165 -12.60 1.16 27.29
CA SER A 165 -12.74 2.13 28.38
C SER A 165 -13.38 1.49 29.59
N HIS A 166 -14.20 0.46 29.42
CA HIS A 166 -14.56 -0.44 30.52
C HIS A 166 -13.44 -1.45 30.79
N MET A 167 -12.34 -1.34 30.04
CA MET A 167 -11.01 -1.82 30.39
C MET A 167 -10.04 -0.65 30.78
N THR A 168 -10.52 0.62 30.77
CA THR A 168 -9.95 2.01 30.78
C THR A 168 -8.48 2.24 30.36
N ALA A 169 -8.18 3.29 29.54
CA ALA A 169 -6.80 3.79 29.31
C ALA A 169 -6.59 5.04 28.41
N ASN A 170 -5.44 5.72 28.62
CA ASN A 170 -4.64 6.49 27.65
C ASN A 170 -3.20 6.73 28.21
N ASN A 171 -2.16 6.71 27.35
CA ASN A 171 -0.69 6.84 27.58
C ASN A 171 0.08 5.52 27.72
N LEU A 172 1.02 5.26 26.79
CA LEU A 172 1.88 4.08 26.81
C LEU A 172 3.30 4.43 27.28
N ARG A 173 3.83 3.65 28.23
CA ARG A 173 5.27 3.55 28.50
C ARG A 173 5.82 2.28 27.85
N ILE A 174 7.03 2.38 27.33
CA ILE A 174 7.67 1.29 26.59
C ILE A 174 8.71 0.62 27.48
N LEU A 175 8.70 -0.70 27.55
CA LEU A 175 9.70 -1.52 28.21
C LEU A 175 10.20 -2.60 27.25
N PRO A 176 11.38 -2.40 26.61
CA PRO A 176 12.04 -3.46 25.87
C PRO A 176 12.42 -4.61 26.82
N LEU A 177 12.06 -5.85 26.46
CA LEU A 177 12.45 -7.03 27.23
C LEU A 177 13.85 -7.50 26.82
N TRP A 178 14.53 -8.18 27.74
CA TRP A 178 15.90 -8.65 27.58
C TRP A 178 16.01 -10.17 27.77
N GLY A 179 17.24 -10.68 27.66
CA GLY A 179 17.52 -12.10 27.84
C GLY A 179 16.81 -12.97 26.79
N HIS A 180 16.15 -14.03 27.25
CA HIS A 180 15.33 -14.91 26.40
C HIS A 180 14.26 -14.18 25.56
N TYR A 181 13.77 -13.03 26.03
CA TYR A 181 12.73 -12.24 25.35
C TYR A 181 13.30 -11.05 24.59
N LYS A 182 14.61 -11.03 24.30
CA LYS A 182 15.24 -9.97 23.52
C LYS A 182 14.51 -9.77 22.18
N GLY A 183 14.15 -8.52 21.89
CA GLY A 183 13.40 -8.15 20.68
C GLY A 183 11.86 -8.15 20.84
N ILE A 184 11.38 -8.44 22.05
CA ILE A 184 9.99 -8.21 22.46
C ILE A 184 9.89 -6.89 23.20
N THR A 185 8.87 -6.09 22.85
CA THR A 185 8.58 -4.82 23.51
C THR A 185 7.26 -4.94 24.26
N LEU A 186 7.30 -4.67 25.56
CA LEU A 186 6.14 -4.60 26.42
C LEU A 186 5.68 -3.15 26.54
N TYR A 187 4.39 -2.89 26.31
CA TYR A 187 3.81 -1.56 26.48
C TYR A 187 2.99 -1.55 27.76
N LEU A 188 3.30 -0.62 28.66
CA LEU A 188 2.58 -0.39 29.90
C LEU A 188 1.63 0.75 29.65
N GLU A 189 0.34 0.43 29.63
CA GLU A 189 -0.69 1.44 29.48
C GLU A 189 -1.01 2.03 30.85
N LEU A 190 -0.83 3.34 30.97
CA LEU A 190 -0.99 4.06 32.24
C LEU A 190 -2.42 4.57 32.42
N GLY A 191 -2.79 4.77 33.68
CA GLY A 191 -3.97 5.54 34.06
C GLY A 191 -3.83 7.02 33.71
N GLU A 192 -4.92 7.77 33.81
CA GLU A 192 -4.93 9.22 33.58
C GLU A 192 -3.99 9.97 34.53
N ASP A 193 -3.76 9.41 35.72
CA ASP A 193 -2.83 9.91 36.72
C ASP A 193 -1.34 9.77 36.31
N LYS A 194 -1.05 9.01 35.24
CA LYS A 194 0.29 8.62 34.78
C LYS A 194 1.14 7.93 35.86
N LYS A 195 0.52 7.45 36.93
CA LYS A 195 1.15 6.87 38.13
C LYS A 195 0.63 5.46 38.44
N SER A 196 -0.39 5.00 37.73
CA SER A 196 -0.90 3.65 37.78
C SER A 196 -0.71 2.97 36.43
N VAL A 197 -0.35 1.68 36.43
CA VAL A 197 -0.51 0.83 35.24
C VAL A 197 -1.95 0.33 35.23
N ARG A 198 -2.58 0.29 34.06
CA ARG A 198 -3.89 -0.34 33.86
C ARG A 198 -3.76 -1.69 33.15
N ARG A 199 -2.87 -1.80 32.16
CA ARG A 199 -2.64 -3.09 31.50
C ARG A 199 -1.30 -3.15 30.82
N PHE A 200 -0.91 -4.37 30.48
CA PHE A 200 0.19 -4.67 29.61
C PHE A 200 -0.32 -4.96 28.20
N ILE A 201 0.34 -4.42 27.19
CA ILE A 201 0.02 -4.63 25.78
C ILE A 201 1.25 -5.23 25.08
N VAL A 202 1.01 -6.28 24.30
CA VAL A 202 1.98 -6.84 23.36
C VAL A 202 1.36 -6.87 21.97
N PHE A 203 2.15 -6.50 20.96
CA PHE A 203 1.72 -6.56 19.56
C PHE A 203 2.22 -7.86 18.94
N ALA A 204 1.29 -8.70 18.52
CA ALA A 204 1.57 -9.96 17.85
C ALA A 204 1.15 -9.90 16.37
N ASN A 205 1.76 -10.74 15.54
CA ASN A 205 1.32 -10.88 14.16
C ASN A 205 -0.08 -11.48 14.13
N HIS A 206 -0.92 -10.99 13.21
CA HIS A 206 -2.26 -11.53 13.01
C HIS A 206 -2.20 -13.02 12.63
N PRO A 207 -3.05 -13.92 13.15
CA PRO A 207 -2.98 -15.36 12.85
C PRO A 207 -3.02 -15.70 11.36
N GLN A 208 -3.65 -14.85 10.54
CA GLN A 208 -3.66 -15.00 9.08
C GLN A 208 -2.26 -14.91 8.45
N PHE A 209 -1.31 -14.19 9.06
CA PHE A 209 0.08 -14.06 8.58
C PHE A 209 0.75 -15.43 8.41
N PHE A 210 0.45 -16.37 9.30
CA PHE A 210 1.04 -17.70 9.31
C PHE A 210 0.33 -18.70 8.38
N MET A 211 -0.80 -18.33 7.78
CA MET A 211 -1.57 -19.22 6.89
C MET A 211 -1.02 -19.31 5.46
N PHE A 212 -0.25 -18.31 5.00
CA PHE A 212 0.17 -18.20 3.61
C PHE A 212 1.40 -19.07 3.26
N MET A 213 2.17 -19.50 4.25
CA MET A 213 3.38 -20.29 4.08
C MET A 213 3.11 -21.78 4.31
N LYS A 214 2.68 -22.48 3.26
CA LYS A 214 2.38 -23.91 3.31
C LYS A 214 3.60 -24.77 3.01
N GLY A 215 3.72 -25.88 3.75
CA GLY A 215 4.61 -26.99 3.42
C GLY A 215 5.87 -27.11 4.27
N MET A 216 6.65 -28.14 3.96
CA MET A 216 7.87 -28.51 4.68
C MET A 216 9.16 -28.09 3.95
N ASN A 217 9.06 -27.27 2.90
CA ASN A 217 10.26 -26.79 2.22
C ASN A 217 11.13 -25.91 3.13
N VAL A 218 12.41 -25.80 2.81
CA VAL A 218 13.43 -25.07 3.60
C VAL A 218 12.99 -23.63 3.89
N ARG A 219 12.37 -22.95 2.91
CA ARG A 219 11.88 -21.58 3.08
C ARG A 219 10.75 -21.47 4.10
N ALA A 220 9.80 -22.41 4.08
CA ALA A 220 8.71 -22.46 5.05
C ALA A 220 9.21 -22.82 6.46
N GLN A 221 10.21 -23.70 6.57
CA GLN A 221 10.87 -24.02 7.84
C GLN A 221 11.62 -22.80 8.41
N ALA A 222 12.38 -22.09 7.57
CA ALA A 222 13.08 -20.86 7.98
C ALA A 222 12.09 -19.80 8.45
N PHE A 223 11.01 -19.57 7.70
CA PHE A 223 9.94 -18.65 8.09
C PHE A 223 9.31 -19.00 9.44
N ARG A 224 8.95 -20.28 9.67
CA ARG A 224 8.40 -20.72 10.97
C ARG A 224 9.41 -20.58 12.09
N THR A 225 10.67 -20.90 11.83
CA THR A 225 11.75 -20.77 12.83
C THR A 225 11.91 -19.33 13.29
N GLU A 226 11.92 -18.39 12.35
CA GLU A 226 12.12 -16.96 12.64
C GLU A 226 10.83 -16.29 13.12
N GLN A 227 9.80 -16.27 12.27
CA GLN A 227 8.57 -15.52 12.51
C GLN A 227 7.65 -16.26 13.49
N GLY A 228 7.55 -17.59 13.36
CA GLY A 228 6.78 -18.41 14.30
C GLY A 228 7.42 -18.44 15.68
N GLY A 229 8.74 -18.58 15.75
CA GLY A 229 9.49 -18.46 17.02
C GLY A 229 9.26 -17.13 17.72
N ARG A 230 9.31 -16.01 16.99
CA ARG A 230 9.02 -14.68 17.55
C ARG A 230 7.57 -14.55 18.03
N GLN A 231 6.61 -15.09 17.27
CA GLN A 231 5.19 -15.11 17.65
C GLN A 231 4.96 -15.90 18.94
N ASP A 232 5.56 -17.09 19.06
CA ASP A 232 5.44 -17.93 20.25
C ASP A 232 6.02 -17.24 21.48
N LEU A 233 7.10 -16.47 21.34
CA LEU A 233 7.64 -15.64 22.42
C LEU A 233 6.67 -14.54 22.85
N LEU A 234 6.07 -13.81 21.90
CA LEU A 234 5.07 -12.75 22.18
C LEU A 234 3.86 -13.31 22.94
N LEU A 235 3.30 -14.41 22.44
CA LEU A 235 2.16 -15.06 23.08
C LEU A 235 2.54 -15.67 24.43
N GLY A 236 3.77 -16.18 24.57
CA GLY A 236 4.33 -16.63 25.84
C GLY A 236 4.56 -15.52 26.86
N VAL A 237 4.76 -14.27 26.44
CA VAL A 237 4.78 -13.12 27.35
C VAL A 237 3.37 -12.82 27.83
N ALA A 238 2.40 -12.72 26.91
CA ALA A 238 0.99 -12.49 27.26
C ALA A 238 0.44 -13.56 28.21
N SER A 239 0.75 -14.84 27.94
CA SER A 239 0.26 -15.95 28.75
C SER A 239 0.82 -15.95 30.17
N ARG A 240 2.10 -15.61 30.34
CA ARG A 240 2.74 -15.50 31.66
C ARG A 240 2.26 -14.30 32.46
N LEU A 241 2.00 -13.17 31.80
CA LEU A 241 1.41 -11.99 32.44
C LEU A 241 -0.03 -12.25 32.89
N GLY A 242 -0.83 -12.89 32.04
CA GLY A 242 -2.23 -13.22 32.33
C GLY A 242 -2.45 -14.54 33.08
N ASN A 243 -1.38 -15.25 33.43
CA ASN A 243 -1.41 -16.57 34.06
C ASN A 243 -2.34 -17.58 33.34
N ILE A 244 -2.29 -17.62 32.01
CA ILE A 244 -3.01 -18.62 31.20
C ILE A 244 -2.06 -19.66 30.62
N ALA A 245 -2.56 -20.87 30.40
CA ALA A 245 -1.79 -21.94 29.77
C ALA A 245 -1.86 -21.84 28.25
N ILE A 246 -0.72 -22.01 27.58
CA ILE A 246 -0.63 -22.05 26.12
C ILE A 246 0.25 -23.21 25.64
N ASN A 247 0.03 -23.64 24.41
CA ASN A 247 0.87 -24.62 23.71
C ASN A 247 2.18 -23.95 23.27
N ALA A 248 3.28 -24.31 23.95
CA ALA A 248 4.58 -23.74 23.67
C ALA A 248 5.08 -24.08 22.26
N ASN A 249 5.72 -23.12 21.61
CA ASN A 249 6.29 -23.25 20.26
C ASN A 249 5.27 -23.64 19.18
N PHE A 250 4.00 -23.30 19.34
CA PHE A 250 2.93 -23.69 18.41
C PHE A 250 3.22 -23.22 16.97
N TYR A 251 3.52 -21.93 16.76
CA TYR A 251 3.75 -21.39 15.42
C TYR A 251 5.09 -21.84 14.82
N LYS A 252 6.11 -22.04 15.67
CA LYS A 252 7.42 -22.54 15.27
C LYS A 252 7.36 -24.01 14.83
N LEU A 253 6.67 -24.85 15.59
CA LEU A 253 6.67 -26.30 15.39
C LEU A 253 5.54 -26.80 14.51
N SER A 254 4.37 -26.13 14.46
CA SER A 254 3.21 -26.64 13.73
C SER A 254 3.47 -26.67 12.22
N PRO A 255 3.58 -27.85 11.58
CA PRO A 255 3.77 -27.95 10.15
C PRO A 255 2.46 -27.72 9.37
N LEU A 256 1.32 -27.70 10.08
CA LEU A 256 -0.03 -27.73 9.54
C LEU A 256 -0.95 -26.78 10.32
N LEU A 257 -0.78 -25.47 10.14
CA LEU A 257 -1.79 -24.47 10.55
C LEU A 257 -3.05 -24.52 9.66
N LEU A 258 -3.43 -25.71 9.19
CA LEU A 258 -4.32 -25.92 8.05
C LEU A 258 -5.71 -26.38 8.51
N ARG A 259 -6.46 -25.48 9.16
CA ARG A 259 -7.89 -25.44 8.82
C ARG A 259 -8.00 -24.81 7.43
N PRO A 260 -8.47 -25.52 6.39
CA PRO A 260 -8.54 -24.96 5.06
C PRO A 260 -9.43 -23.72 5.08
N PHE A 261 -8.90 -22.57 4.62
CA PHE A 261 -9.63 -21.30 4.43
C PHE A 261 -10.80 -21.39 3.44
N ARG A 262 -11.00 -22.57 2.86
CA ARG A 262 -12.02 -22.85 1.87
C ARG A 262 -13.12 -23.62 2.59
N PRO A 263 -14.16 -22.92 3.08
CA PRO A 263 -15.35 -23.61 3.53
C PRO A 263 -15.94 -24.39 2.35
N ALA A 264 -16.93 -25.23 2.64
CA ALA A 264 -17.65 -26.00 1.63
C ALA A 264 -18.11 -25.10 0.47
N LYS A 265 -18.19 -25.66 -0.75
CA LYS A 265 -18.51 -24.87 -1.95
C LYS A 265 -19.78 -24.02 -1.77
N ALA A 266 -20.83 -24.60 -1.17
CA ALA A 266 -22.08 -23.90 -0.88
C ALA A 266 -21.88 -22.66 -0.01
N ILE A 267 -21.09 -22.77 1.07
CA ILE A 267 -20.76 -21.65 1.97
C ILE A 267 -19.95 -20.58 1.22
N ARG A 268 -19.05 -20.97 0.32
CA ARG A 268 -18.31 -19.99 -0.50
C ARG A 268 -19.21 -19.21 -1.44
N GLU A 269 -20.14 -19.89 -2.12
CA GLU A 269 -21.08 -19.24 -3.03
C GLU A 269 -21.99 -18.27 -2.27
N GLN A 270 -22.47 -18.67 -1.09
CA GLN A 270 -23.24 -17.81 -0.19
C GLN A 270 -22.43 -16.59 0.27
N ARG A 271 -21.16 -16.79 0.65
CA ARG A 271 -20.27 -15.69 1.03
C ARG A 271 -19.97 -14.73 -0.11
N ASP A 272 -19.73 -15.23 -1.32
CA ASP A 272 -19.48 -14.38 -2.48
C ASP A 272 -20.75 -13.59 -2.87
N ALA A 273 -21.93 -14.18 -2.72
CA ALA A 273 -23.19 -13.46 -2.86
C ALA A 273 -23.29 -12.28 -1.87
N TRP A 274 -22.96 -12.49 -0.59
CA TRP A 274 -22.98 -11.40 0.38
C TRP A 274 -21.89 -10.36 0.19
N LYS A 275 -20.70 -10.72 -0.30
CA LYS A 275 -19.73 -9.70 -0.72
C LYS A 275 -20.33 -8.81 -1.79
N GLY A 276 -21.03 -9.41 -2.76
CA GLY A 276 -21.76 -8.68 -3.79
C GLY A 276 -22.84 -7.77 -3.20
N GLN A 277 -23.60 -8.28 -2.23
CA GLN A 277 -24.65 -7.53 -1.53
C GLN A 277 -24.07 -6.37 -0.71
N ALA A 278 -23.08 -6.60 0.16
CA ALA A 278 -22.41 -5.58 0.94
C ALA A 278 -21.77 -4.50 0.04
N TYR A 279 -21.20 -4.88 -1.10
CA TYR A 279 -20.70 -3.93 -2.08
C TYR A 279 -21.81 -3.10 -2.73
N ALA A 280 -22.95 -3.72 -3.05
CA ALA A 280 -24.11 -3.02 -3.60
C ALA A 280 -24.71 -2.04 -2.59
N GLU A 281 -24.82 -2.44 -1.32
CA GLU A 281 -25.24 -1.63 -0.17
C GLU A 281 -24.31 -0.42 0.01
N LEU A 282 -23.00 -0.64 0.06
CA LEU A 282 -22.00 0.43 0.11
C LEU A 282 -22.12 1.40 -1.08
N LYS A 283 -22.31 0.87 -2.29
CA LYS A 283 -22.47 1.70 -3.49
C LYS A 283 -23.78 2.50 -3.46
N ALA A 284 -24.84 1.95 -2.89
CA ALA A 284 -26.12 2.61 -2.75
C ALA A 284 -26.05 3.74 -1.70
N ALA A 285 -25.37 3.51 -0.57
CA ALA A 285 -25.14 4.54 0.45
C ALA A 285 -24.22 5.67 -0.03
N PHE A 286 -23.29 5.38 -0.95
CA PHE A 286 -22.29 6.34 -1.44
C PHE A 286 -22.31 6.53 -2.98
N PRO A 287 -23.38 7.11 -3.55
CA PRO A 287 -23.50 7.33 -4.99
C PRO A 287 -22.62 8.51 -5.44
N GLY A 288 -21.31 8.30 -5.58
CA GLY A 288 -20.41 9.35 -6.06
C GLY A 288 -18.95 9.19 -5.67
N THR A 289 -18.62 8.31 -4.73
CA THR A 289 -17.23 8.02 -4.39
C THR A 289 -16.56 7.28 -5.56
N ALA A 290 -15.74 8.00 -6.33
CA ALA A 290 -14.83 7.46 -7.34
C ALA A 290 -13.90 6.34 -6.81
N PHE A 291 -13.83 6.24 -5.47
CA PHE A 291 -13.18 5.19 -4.71
C PHE A 291 -13.71 3.77 -5.04
N ILE A 292 -15.02 3.61 -5.25
CA ILE A 292 -15.66 2.31 -5.50
C ILE A 292 -15.28 1.73 -6.87
N SER A 293 -14.96 2.58 -7.85
CA SER A 293 -14.45 2.17 -9.16
C SER A 293 -13.01 1.64 -9.15
N SER A 294 -12.17 2.04 -8.18
CA SER A 294 -10.81 1.48 -8.05
C SER A 294 -10.84 0.09 -7.41
N VAL A 295 -11.83 -0.18 -6.54
CA VAL A 295 -12.01 -1.47 -5.86
C VAL A 295 -12.59 -2.55 -6.78
N LYS A 296 -13.30 -2.20 -7.87
CA LYS A 296 -13.77 -3.16 -8.89
C LYS A 296 -12.66 -4.09 -9.41
N GLY A 297 -11.42 -3.60 -9.49
CA GLY A 297 -10.26 -4.40 -9.93
C GLY A 297 -9.83 -5.50 -8.95
N THR A 298 -10.31 -5.47 -7.70
CA THR A 298 -9.93 -6.43 -6.64
C THR A 298 -10.96 -7.56 -6.47
N LEU A 299 -12.15 -7.46 -7.10
CA LEU A 299 -13.30 -8.35 -6.89
C LEU A 299 -13.54 -9.36 -8.03
N GLY A 300 -12.60 -9.53 -8.96
CA GLY A 300 -12.59 -10.65 -9.91
C GLY A 300 -13.07 -10.36 -11.33
N LEU A 301 -12.21 -9.70 -12.13
CA LEU A 301 -12.24 -9.81 -13.59
C LEU A 301 -10.80 -10.03 -14.12
N SER A 302 -10.68 -11.02 -15.01
CA SER A 302 -9.51 -11.49 -15.80
C SER A 302 -8.16 -11.72 -15.07
N ARG A 303 -7.67 -12.96 -15.18
CA ARG A 303 -6.35 -13.44 -14.70
C ARG A 303 -5.15 -12.67 -15.28
N LYS A 304 -5.33 -11.93 -16.39
CA LYS A 304 -4.28 -11.12 -17.02
C LYS A 304 -4.08 -9.77 -16.34
N ASP A 305 -5.15 -9.13 -15.86
CA ASP A 305 -5.08 -7.81 -15.21
C ASP A 305 -4.56 -7.92 -13.76
N HIS A 306 -4.81 -9.07 -13.11
CA HIS A 306 -4.31 -9.37 -11.76
C HIS A 306 -2.79 -9.44 -11.65
N LYS A 307 -2.10 -9.90 -12.71
CA LYS A 307 -0.64 -10.00 -12.73
C LYS A 307 0.01 -8.61 -12.84
N GLU A 308 -0.60 -7.74 -13.65
CA GLU A 308 -0.12 -6.37 -13.85
C GLU A 308 -0.41 -5.45 -12.64
N LEU A 309 -1.52 -5.68 -11.91
CA LEU A 309 -1.83 -4.95 -10.65
C LEU A 309 -1.06 -5.49 -9.42
N GLN A 310 -0.77 -6.79 -9.33
CA GLN A 310 0.12 -7.30 -8.29
C GLN A 310 1.55 -6.76 -8.48
N ASP A 311 2.00 -6.61 -9.73
CA ASP A 311 3.30 -6.03 -10.06
C ASP A 311 3.40 -4.52 -9.71
N THR A 312 2.28 -3.80 -9.51
CA THR A 312 2.30 -2.38 -9.08
C THR A 312 2.08 -2.16 -7.58
N ARG A 313 1.34 -3.03 -6.88
CA ARG A 313 1.13 -2.91 -5.42
C ARG A 313 2.35 -3.36 -4.60
N LEU A 314 3.02 -4.44 -5.02
CA LEU A 314 4.20 -4.96 -4.32
C LEU A 314 5.33 -3.92 -4.22
N PRO A 315 5.66 -3.13 -5.26
CA PRO A 315 6.67 -2.07 -5.14
C PRO A 315 6.26 -0.92 -4.23
N GLU A 316 4.97 -0.58 -4.14
CA GLU A 316 4.49 0.50 -3.28
C GLU A 316 4.53 0.10 -1.79
N GLU A 317 4.07 -1.11 -1.47
CA GLU A 317 4.20 -1.71 -0.15
C GLU A 317 5.67 -1.83 0.26
N ALA A 318 6.53 -2.34 -0.64
CA ALA A 318 7.96 -2.41 -0.42
C ALA A 318 8.59 -1.04 -0.18
N ARG A 319 8.16 0.00 -0.92
CA ARG A 319 8.60 1.38 -0.66
C ARG A 319 8.19 1.85 0.74
N LEU A 320 6.93 1.64 1.15
CA LEU A 320 6.47 2.05 2.47
C LEU A 320 7.21 1.31 3.58
N GLN A 321 7.48 0.02 3.39
CA GLN A 321 8.28 -0.79 4.30
C GLN A 321 9.72 -0.28 4.38
N ASN A 322 10.37 0.01 3.24
CA ASN A 322 11.73 0.57 3.21
C ASN A 322 11.79 1.94 3.90
N VAL A 323 10.79 2.80 3.69
CA VAL A 323 10.72 4.10 4.37
C VAL A 323 10.52 3.92 5.87
N ALA A 324 9.64 3.01 6.30
CA ALA A 324 9.41 2.73 7.72
C ALA A 324 10.64 2.12 8.40
N GLN A 325 11.32 1.18 7.73
CA GLN A 325 12.56 0.59 8.20
C GLN A 325 13.65 1.66 8.35
N PHE A 326 13.83 2.51 7.34
CA PHE A 326 14.79 3.61 7.41
C PHE A 326 14.51 4.57 8.58
N TRP A 327 13.24 4.89 8.85
CA TRP A 327 12.87 5.69 10.01
C TRP A 327 13.19 5.00 11.33
N GLY A 328 12.97 3.68 11.43
CA GLY A 328 13.36 2.89 12.59
C GLY A 328 14.87 2.91 12.82
N GLU A 329 15.65 2.64 11.77
CA GLU A 329 17.12 2.67 11.84
C GLU A 329 17.66 4.06 12.21
N LEU A 330 17.07 5.13 11.66
CA LEU A 330 17.43 6.51 12.02
C LEU A 330 17.07 6.84 13.47
N HIS A 331 15.93 6.35 13.96
CA HIS A 331 15.52 6.52 15.34
C HIS A 331 16.46 5.79 16.31
N ASP A 332 16.77 4.52 16.04
CA ASP A 332 17.69 3.73 16.85
C ASP A 332 19.08 4.39 16.92
N LEU A 333 19.53 5.00 15.82
CA LEU A 333 20.76 5.79 15.81
C LEU A 333 20.66 7.05 16.67
N ALA A 334 19.59 7.83 16.59
CA ALA A 334 19.46 9.03 17.43
C ALA A 334 19.37 8.71 18.93
N VAL A 335 18.70 7.61 19.30
CA VAL A 335 18.66 7.11 20.68
C VAL A 335 20.07 6.74 21.17
N MET A 336 20.95 6.25 20.28
CA MET A 336 22.36 5.99 20.64
C MET A 336 23.11 7.26 21.07
N PHE A 337 22.82 8.40 20.44
CA PHE A 337 23.43 9.69 20.79
C PHE A 337 22.73 10.37 21.96
N MET A 338 21.44 10.10 22.17
CA MET A 338 20.62 10.69 23.22
C MET A 338 19.61 9.69 23.79
N PRO A 339 20.05 8.80 24.72
CA PRO A 339 19.24 7.70 25.22
C PRO A 339 18.01 8.15 26.02
N ASP A 340 18.05 9.35 26.61
CA ASP A 340 16.98 9.86 27.48
C ASP A 340 15.96 10.75 26.77
N ALA A 341 16.14 11.03 25.47
CA ALA A 341 15.31 11.96 24.74
C ALA A 341 14.38 11.24 23.74
N SER A 342 13.09 11.51 23.84
CA SER A 342 12.11 11.07 22.84
C SER A 342 12.07 12.07 21.69
N PHE A 343 12.40 11.62 20.47
CA PHE A 343 12.32 12.47 19.28
C PHE A 343 11.21 12.04 18.35
N ASN A 344 10.36 12.99 18.00
CA ASN A 344 9.44 12.89 16.90
C ASN A 344 10.10 13.44 15.63
N PHE A 345 10.67 12.56 14.81
CA PHE A 345 11.27 12.98 13.55
C PHE A 345 10.29 13.53 12.48
N ALA A 346 8.99 13.45 12.74
CA ALA A 346 8.02 14.20 11.94
C ALA A 346 8.06 15.70 12.24
N ASP A 347 8.56 16.11 13.41
CA ASP A 347 8.74 17.50 13.79
C ASP A 347 10.11 18.02 13.33
N ARG A 348 10.10 19.10 12.58
CA ARG A 348 11.32 19.74 12.08
C ARG A 348 12.12 20.43 13.18
N VAL A 349 11.44 20.94 14.20
CA VAL A 349 12.04 21.69 15.30
C VAL A 349 12.83 20.72 16.18
N GLU A 350 12.24 19.57 16.53
CA GLU A 350 12.92 18.54 17.31
C GLU A 350 14.13 17.97 16.57
N CYS A 351 14.03 17.72 15.26
CA CYS A 351 15.18 17.31 14.44
C CYS A 351 16.31 18.36 14.46
N GLN A 352 15.97 19.65 14.46
CA GLN A 352 16.97 20.72 14.51
C GLN A 352 17.62 20.81 15.90
N GLN A 353 16.85 20.61 16.96
CA GLN A 353 17.36 20.54 18.34
C GLN A 353 18.31 19.37 18.52
N LEU A 354 17.96 18.18 17.99
CA LEU A 354 18.83 17.00 17.95
C LEU A 354 20.18 17.34 17.32
N ILE A 355 20.17 17.97 16.14
CA ILE A 355 21.41 18.37 15.47
C ILE A 355 22.19 19.37 16.33
N THR A 356 21.54 20.37 16.92
CA THR A 356 22.20 21.38 17.77
C THR A 356 22.83 20.76 19.02
N ILE A 357 22.16 19.81 19.67
CA ILE A 357 22.69 19.11 20.85
C ILE A 357 23.92 18.30 20.47
N ILE A 358 23.87 17.60 19.33
CA ILE A 358 24.99 16.81 18.83
C ILE A 358 26.18 17.70 18.49
N GLU A 359 25.96 18.81 17.78
CA GLU A 359 27.02 19.78 17.49
C GLU A 359 27.61 20.44 18.76
N ALA A 360 26.86 20.48 19.86
CA ALA A 360 27.36 20.96 21.14
C ALA A 360 28.11 19.89 21.95
N SER A 361 27.88 18.61 21.66
CA SER A 361 28.37 17.46 22.44
C SER A 361 29.56 16.76 21.77
N GLU A 362 29.56 16.72 20.43
CA GLU A 362 30.64 16.16 19.63
C GLU A 362 31.69 17.26 19.42
N GLY A 363 32.92 17.00 19.88
CA GLY A 363 34.09 17.85 19.58
C GLY A 363 34.43 17.87 18.09
N GLU A 364 35.61 18.40 17.75
CA GLU A 364 36.15 18.64 16.38
C GLU A 364 36.29 17.39 15.46
N LEU A 365 35.27 16.54 15.33
CA LEU A 365 35.21 15.46 14.36
C LEU A 365 34.84 16.03 13.00
N TYR A 366 35.79 16.05 12.08
CA TYR A 366 35.63 16.65 10.76
C TYR A 366 35.89 15.68 9.61
N HIS A 367 36.66 14.61 9.86
CA HIS A 367 37.08 13.65 8.85
C HIS A 367 36.02 12.54 8.68
N TRP A 368 35.90 12.00 7.47
CA TRP A 368 34.88 10.98 7.17
C TRP A 368 35.18 9.67 7.92
N GLU A 369 36.46 9.40 8.11
CA GLU A 369 37.01 8.23 8.80
C GLU A 369 36.65 8.20 10.30
N GLU A 370 36.26 9.35 10.85
CA GLU A 370 35.84 9.52 12.25
C GLU A 370 34.34 9.25 12.44
N LEU A 371 33.58 9.12 11.34
CA LEU A 371 32.15 8.86 11.41
C LEU A 371 31.88 7.45 11.98
N PRO A 372 31.01 7.29 13.00
CA PRO A 372 30.64 5.98 13.50
C PRO A 372 30.20 5.03 12.38
N GLY A 373 30.71 3.80 12.39
CA GLY A 373 30.49 2.83 11.31
C GLY A 373 29.00 2.54 11.04
N SER A 374 28.15 2.66 12.06
CA SER A 374 26.69 2.53 11.93
C SER A 374 26.07 3.68 11.12
N LEU A 375 26.50 4.93 11.34
CA LEU A 375 26.07 6.10 10.56
C LEU A 375 26.60 6.05 9.12
N ALA A 376 27.90 5.74 8.97
CA ALA A 376 28.51 5.58 7.65
C ALA A 376 27.80 4.47 6.85
N GLY A 377 27.56 3.33 7.49
CA GLY A 377 26.84 2.20 6.91
C GLY A 377 25.41 2.56 6.52
N LEU A 378 24.67 3.28 7.36
CA LEU A 378 23.31 3.72 7.01
C LEU A 378 23.33 4.62 5.77
N ILE A 379 24.21 5.62 5.71
CA ILE A 379 24.33 6.50 4.53
C ILE A 379 24.67 5.69 3.26
N GLN A 380 25.66 4.78 3.34
CA GLN A 380 26.17 4.04 2.19
C GLN A 380 25.19 3.00 1.65
N THR A 381 24.32 2.46 2.51
CA THR A 381 23.31 1.46 2.12
C THR A 381 22.10 2.07 1.43
N GLN A 382 21.83 3.38 1.59
CA GLN A 382 20.69 4.02 0.95
C GLN A 382 20.94 4.29 -0.54
N ASP A 383 20.18 3.63 -1.42
CA ASP A 383 20.26 3.84 -2.86
C ASP A 383 19.97 5.29 -3.28
N GLY A 384 19.18 6.02 -2.49
CA GLY A 384 18.86 7.43 -2.77
C GLY A 384 19.91 8.43 -2.26
N LEU A 385 20.92 7.96 -1.52
CA LEU A 385 22.09 8.71 -1.09
C LEU A 385 23.33 8.34 -1.91
N ARG A 386 23.11 7.93 -3.16
CA ARG A 386 24.17 7.66 -4.14
C ARG A 386 24.20 8.74 -5.21
N ILE A 387 25.37 8.96 -5.80
CA ILE A 387 25.55 9.80 -6.97
C ILE A 387 26.07 8.89 -8.08
N ASP A 388 25.28 8.72 -9.14
CA ASP A 388 25.65 7.81 -10.24
C ASP A 388 25.91 6.38 -9.74
N GLN A 389 25.06 5.92 -8.82
CA GLN A 389 25.15 4.63 -8.12
C GLN A 389 26.37 4.43 -7.21
N HIS A 390 27.19 5.46 -7.02
CA HIS A 390 28.31 5.41 -6.09
C HIS A 390 27.89 5.91 -4.70
N PRO A 391 28.16 5.16 -3.62
CA PRO A 391 27.85 5.59 -2.27
C PRO A 391 28.70 6.79 -1.84
N ILE A 392 28.20 7.54 -0.86
CA ILE A 392 28.98 8.60 -0.22
C ILE A 392 30.03 7.97 0.68
N ILE A 393 31.30 8.22 0.37
CA ILE A 393 32.47 7.66 1.07
C ILE A 393 33.48 8.73 1.49
N SER A 394 33.08 10.00 1.50
CA SER A 394 33.95 11.11 1.88
C SER A 394 33.15 12.29 2.40
N ARG A 395 33.80 13.14 3.20
CA ARG A 395 33.24 14.41 3.70
C ARG A 395 32.72 15.28 2.57
N LYS A 396 33.53 15.49 1.52
CA LYS A 396 33.12 16.26 0.34
C LYS A 396 31.88 15.68 -0.34
N GLY A 397 31.76 14.35 -0.39
CA GLY A 397 30.56 13.66 -0.88
C GLY A 397 29.33 13.95 -0.01
N ALA A 398 29.49 13.92 1.31
CA ALA A 398 28.45 14.25 2.28
C ALA A 398 27.99 15.71 2.15
N GLU A 399 28.92 16.66 2.10
CA GLU A 399 28.59 18.08 1.90
C GLU A 399 27.86 18.31 0.56
N THR A 400 28.22 17.54 -0.48
CA THR A 400 27.52 17.58 -1.76
C THR A 400 26.08 17.08 -1.59
N ALA A 401 25.89 15.94 -0.93
CA ALA A 401 24.56 15.39 -0.66
C ALA A 401 23.69 16.32 0.20
N TYR A 402 24.26 16.96 1.22
CA TYR A 402 23.60 17.97 2.05
C TYR A 402 23.00 19.10 1.22
N ARG A 403 23.78 19.65 0.29
CA ARG A 403 23.32 20.73 -0.59
C ARG A 403 22.28 20.23 -1.60
N LEU A 404 22.48 19.03 -2.17
CA LEU A 404 21.53 18.39 -3.09
C LEU A 404 20.16 18.08 -2.46
N LEU A 405 20.12 17.85 -1.14
CA LEU A 405 18.90 17.67 -0.36
C LEU A 405 18.24 18.99 0.06
N HIS A 406 18.83 20.14 -0.29
CA HIS A 406 18.38 21.47 0.10
C HIS A 406 18.30 21.68 1.62
N CYS A 407 19.24 21.10 2.35
CA CYS A 407 19.42 21.42 3.76
C CYS A 407 19.79 22.90 3.95
N LYS A 408 19.41 23.50 5.09
CA LYS A 408 19.65 24.93 5.38
C LYS A 408 20.99 25.14 6.07
N GLY A 409 21.72 26.20 5.73
CA GLY A 409 23.01 26.53 6.35
C GLY A 409 24.21 25.99 5.56
N SER A 410 25.39 26.16 6.13
CA SER A 410 26.67 25.82 5.50
C SER A 410 27.11 24.43 5.98
N PRO A 411 27.26 23.43 5.09
CA PRO A 411 27.67 22.10 5.54
C PRO A 411 29.05 22.09 6.20
N GLU A 412 29.93 23.03 5.85
CA GLU A 412 31.28 23.18 6.40
C GLU A 412 31.29 23.51 7.89
N SER A 413 30.20 24.08 8.43
CA SER A 413 30.11 24.45 9.85
C SER A 413 29.66 23.32 10.76
N PHE A 414 29.35 22.14 10.22
CA PHE A 414 28.93 20.98 11.00
C PHE A 414 30.10 20.03 11.23
N SER A 415 30.13 19.40 12.42
CA SER A 415 30.85 18.15 12.64
C SER A 415 30.48 17.10 11.58
N ILE A 416 31.29 16.05 11.43
CA ILE A 416 30.96 14.95 10.53
C ILE A 416 29.69 14.22 10.96
N VAL A 417 29.46 14.07 12.27
CA VAL A 417 28.30 13.39 12.84
C VAL A 417 27.01 14.20 12.58
N GLY A 418 27.00 15.50 12.90
CA GLY A 418 25.82 16.32 12.66
C GLY A 418 25.57 16.59 11.18
N LEU A 419 26.61 16.62 10.33
CA LEU A 419 26.43 16.63 8.87
C LEU A 419 25.73 15.33 8.40
N ALA A 420 26.19 14.17 8.86
CA ALA A 420 25.63 12.87 8.50
C ALA A 420 24.14 12.77 8.92
N LEU A 421 23.81 13.15 10.15
CA LEU A 421 22.43 13.14 10.64
C LEU A 421 21.54 14.13 9.89
N SER A 422 22.05 15.33 9.58
CA SER A 422 21.31 16.31 8.78
C SER A 422 20.96 15.77 7.39
N ILE A 423 21.89 15.04 6.76
CA ILE A 423 21.66 14.36 5.47
C ILE A 423 20.59 13.27 5.63
N LEU A 424 20.71 12.41 6.64
CA LEU A 424 19.77 11.31 6.88
C LEU A 424 18.35 11.81 7.15
N ILE A 425 18.19 12.84 7.98
CA ILE A 425 16.89 13.46 8.29
C ILE A 425 16.28 14.09 7.02
N ALA A 426 17.06 14.86 6.27
CA ALA A 426 16.58 15.47 5.04
C ALA A 426 16.22 14.42 3.98
N TYR A 427 16.98 13.33 3.91
CA TYR A 427 16.68 12.17 3.07
C TYR A 427 15.39 11.48 3.49
N ALA A 428 15.19 11.24 4.79
CA ALA A 428 13.97 10.67 5.37
C ALA A 428 12.71 11.42 4.91
N TRP A 429 12.74 12.75 4.98
CA TRP A 429 11.64 13.59 4.52
C TRP A 429 11.50 13.56 3.00
N ASN A 430 12.60 13.51 2.26
CA ASN A 430 12.57 13.43 0.80
C ASN A 430 11.91 12.13 0.31
N ILE A 431 12.21 10.99 0.93
CA ILE A 431 11.64 9.69 0.55
C ILE A 431 10.20 9.51 1.02
N ARG A 432 9.81 10.14 2.15
CA ARG A 432 8.44 10.15 2.66
C ARG A 432 7.46 10.88 1.73
N ARG A 433 7.92 11.86 0.96
CA ARG A 433 7.06 12.61 0.02
C ARG A 433 6.42 11.67 -0.99
N THR A 434 5.09 11.67 -1.04
CA THR A 434 4.31 11.02 -2.08
C THR A 434 4.22 11.93 -3.31
N PRO A 435 4.13 11.37 -4.53
CA PRO A 435 3.77 12.14 -5.71
C PRO A 435 2.46 12.90 -5.50
N ARG A 436 2.25 13.98 -6.28
CA ARG A 436 1.00 14.74 -6.22
C ARG A 436 -0.20 13.83 -6.51
N GLY A 437 -1.22 13.87 -5.66
CA GLY A 437 -2.41 13.01 -5.79
C GLY A 437 -3.10 13.09 -7.15
N THR A 438 -3.02 14.23 -7.85
CA THR A 438 -3.63 14.39 -9.19
C THR A 438 -2.98 13.59 -10.31
N VAL A 439 -1.77 13.05 -10.10
CA VAL A 439 -1.03 12.28 -11.11
C VAL A 439 -0.58 10.91 -10.61
N ILE A 440 -0.79 10.59 -9.34
CA ILE A 440 -0.29 9.34 -8.74
C ILE A 440 -0.85 8.10 -9.46
N ASP A 441 -2.14 8.13 -9.83
CA ASP A 441 -2.81 7.04 -10.56
C ASP A 441 -2.30 6.84 -12.01
N LEU A 442 -1.51 7.79 -12.50
CA LEU A 442 -0.89 7.80 -13.83
C LEU A 442 0.59 7.42 -13.78
N MET A 443 1.10 7.05 -12.62
CA MET A 443 2.49 6.71 -12.37
C MET A 443 2.58 5.32 -11.75
N VAL A 444 3.68 4.62 -12.00
CA VAL A 444 3.94 3.29 -11.49
C VAL A 444 5.37 3.24 -10.95
N LEU A 445 5.53 2.74 -9.73
CA LEU A 445 6.84 2.43 -9.18
C LEU A 445 7.36 1.12 -9.79
N ARG A 446 8.63 1.06 -10.18
CA ARG A 446 9.22 -0.16 -10.76
C ARG A 446 10.04 -0.92 -9.73
N ALA A 447 10.08 -2.24 -9.85
CA ALA A 447 11.00 -3.11 -9.13
C ALA A 447 12.44 -3.01 -9.69
N PRO A 448 13.46 -3.51 -8.96
CA PRO A 448 14.82 -3.66 -9.46
C PRO A 448 14.87 -4.34 -10.85
N PRO A 449 15.78 -3.93 -11.74
CA PRO A 449 16.80 -2.89 -11.58
C PRO A 449 16.32 -1.46 -11.91
N LYS A 450 15.04 -1.30 -12.27
CA LYS A 450 14.48 0.00 -12.70
C LYS A 450 13.95 0.84 -11.52
N CYS A 451 14.05 0.37 -10.29
CA CYS A 451 13.66 1.13 -9.09
C CYS A 451 14.58 2.31 -8.80
N ILE A 452 15.83 2.27 -9.31
CA ILE A 452 16.86 3.29 -9.09
C ILE A 452 17.22 3.96 -10.41
N VAL A 453 17.15 5.29 -10.45
CA VAL A 453 17.50 6.08 -11.63
C VAL A 453 18.57 7.12 -11.29
N PRO A 454 19.77 7.02 -11.86
CA PRO A 454 20.78 8.08 -11.77
C PRO A 454 20.36 9.33 -12.50
N ARG A 455 20.67 10.52 -11.95
CA ARG A 455 20.14 11.80 -12.46
C ARG A 455 21.19 12.89 -12.67
N ALA A 456 20.86 13.82 -13.57
CA ALA A 456 21.55 15.10 -13.74
C ALA A 456 20.57 16.28 -13.73
N CYS A 457 21.08 17.44 -13.33
CA CYS A 457 20.35 18.70 -13.37
C CYS A 457 20.21 19.21 -14.82
N SER A 458 18.99 19.60 -15.22
CA SER A 458 18.73 20.17 -16.53
C SER A 458 19.45 21.49 -16.81
N ALA A 459 19.79 22.26 -15.78
CA ALA A 459 20.40 23.58 -15.92
C ALA A 459 21.93 23.50 -15.97
N CYS A 460 22.57 22.91 -14.95
CA CYS A 460 24.03 22.84 -14.85
C CYS A 460 24.64 21.52 -15.36
N GLN A 461 23.82 20.53 -15.75
CA GLN A 461 24.25 19.18 -16.15
C GLN A 461 25.00 18.38 -15.07
N GLY A 462 25.17 18.96 -13.87
CA GLY A 462 25.84 18.31 -12.76
C GLY A 462 25.08 17.08 -12.27
N ARG A 463 25.84 16.07 -11.83
CA ARG A 463 25.33 14.84 -11.23
C ARG A 463 24.64 15.16 -9.91
N VAL A 464 23.44 14.63 -9.70
CA VAL A 464 22.69 14.79 -8.45
C VAL A 464 22.44 13.42 -7.82
N LEU A 465 21.83 13.40 -6.63
CA LEU A 465 21.47 12.15 -5.96
C LEU A 465 20.57 11.29 -6.85
N ASP A 466 20.71 9.97 -6.76
CA ASP A 466 19.89 9.02 -7.49
C ASP A 466 18.43 9.03 -6.98
N ASP A 467 17.49 8.65 -7.84
CA ASP A 467 16.10 8.42 -7.41
C ASP A 467 15.92 6.97 -6.97
N SER A 468 15.88 6.72 -5.66
CA SER A 468 15.66 5.38 -5.05
C SER A 468 14.25 4.84 -5.22
N PHE A 469 13.30 5.70 -5.59
CA PHE A 469 11.90 5.37 -5.77
C PHE A 469 11.43 5.91 -7.11
N ALA A 470 12.06 5.43 -8.18
CA ALA A 470 11.81 5.90 -9.53
C ALA A 470 10.40 5.55 -10.00
N TYR A 471 9.64 6.57 -10.39
CA TYR A 471 8.33 6.42 -11.00
C TYR A 471 8.41 6.47 -12.52
N TYR A 472 7.55 5.70 -13.16
CA TYR A 472 7.40 5.62 -14.60
C TYR A 472 5.96 5.91 -14.99
N ALA A 473 5.73 6.40 -16.20
CA ALA A 473 4.38 6.66 -16.67
C ALA A 473 3.61 5.35 -16.80
N LYS A 474 2.43 5.25 -16.18
CA LYS A 474 1.58 4.05 -16.22
C LYS A 474 1.25 3.63 -17.65
N ASN A 475 1.05 4.61 -18.53
CA ASN A 475 0.75 4.36 -19.94
C ASN A 475 1.99 3.88 -20.72
N ASN A 476 3.21 4.18 -20.32
CA ASN A 476 4.41 3.67 -21.00
C ASN A 476 5.58 3.62 -20.03
N LEU A 477 5.94 2.41 -19.65
CA LEU A 477 6.96 2.14 -18.65
C LEU A 477 8.39 2.40 -19.14
N ASP A 478 8.56 2.83 -20.40
CA ASP A 478 9.82 3.36 -20.91
C ASP A 478 10.00 4.85 -20.64
N TYR A 479 8.99 5.55 -20.10
CA TYR A 479 9.10 6.96 -19.72
C TYR A 479 9.23 7.12 -18.21
N TYR A 480 10.44 7.46 -17.76
CA TYR A 480 10.69 7.86 -16.38
C TYR A 480 10.04 9.23 -16.09
N VAL A 481 9.37 9.34 -14.96
CA VAL A 481 8.69 10.58 -14.57
C VAL A 481 9.66 11.46 -13.79
N VAL A 482 10.13 12.54 -14.43
CA VAL A 482 11.15 13.41 -13.85
C VAL A 482 10.64 14.20 -12.65
N LYS A 483 11.48 14.26 -11.61
CA LYS A 483 11.30 15.20 -10.49
C LYS A 483 11.75 16.60 -10.91
N SER A 484 11.04 17.60 -10.41
CA SER A 484 11.39 19.01 -10.59
C SER A 484 11.73 19.63 -9.24
N SER A 485 12.75 20.48 -9.19
CA SER A 485 13.03 21.35 -8.05
C SER A 485 12.73 22.81 -8.41
N GLN A 486 12.22 23.58 -7.45
CA GLN A 486 11.92 25.01 -7.66
C GLN A 486 13.12 25.91 -7.33
N THR A 487 14.10 25.40 -6.59
CA THR A 487 15.21 26.15 -6.00
C THR A 487 16.56 25.79 -6.62
N GLY A 488 16.57 25.15 -7.80
CA GLY A 488 17.76 24.58 -8.43
C GLY A 488 18.05 23.15 -7.97
N CYS A 489 19.20 22.60 -8.35
CA CYS A 489 19.60 21.25 -7.93
C CYS A 489 20.40 21.20 -6.63
N GLY A 490 20.84 22.34 -6.10
CA GLY A 490 21.67 22.42 -4.89
C GLY A 490 23.19 22.38 -5.12
N LEU A 491 23.67 22.07 -6.33
CA LEU A 491 25.10 22.15 -6.63
C LEU A 491 25.61 23.60 -6.61
N ILE A 492 26.83 23.79 -6.11
CA ILE A 492 27.55 25.07 -6.18
C ILE A 492 27.68 25.48 -7.65
N GLY A 493 27.30 26.71 -7.97
CA GLY A 493 27.32 27.24 -9.34
C GLY A 493 26.12 26.87 -10.21
N CYS A 494 25.14 26.11 -9.72
CA CYS A 494 23.86 25.99 -10.41
C CYS A 494 23.11 27.32 -10.33
N THR A 495 22.66 27.86 -11.47
CA THR A 495 21.99 29.16 -11.60
C THR A 495 20.61 29.26 -10.90
N GLY A 496 20.24 28.26 -10.10
CA GLY A 496 18.98 28.21 -9.37
C GLY A 496 17.73 28.01 -10.24
N GLY A 497 16.57 28.26 -9.65
CA GLY A 497 15.28 28.26 -10.33
C GLY A 497 14.66 26.88 -10.59
N ARG A 498 13.68 26.85 -11.50
CA ARG A 498 12.91 25.64 -11.78
C ARG A 498 13.70 24.70 -12.69
N VAL A 499 14.31 23.67 -12.11
CA VAL A 499 15.10 22.66 -12.83
C VAL A 499 14.39 21.31 -12.86
N LEU A 500 14.75 20.50 -13.85
CA LEU A 500 14.33 19.11 -13.96
C LEU A 500 15.52 18.20 -13.67
N LEU A 501 15.26 17.08 -12.99
CA LEU A 501 16.26 16.07 -12.69
C LEU A 501 16.08 14.89 -13.65
N HIS A 502 16.79 14.96 -14.78
CA HIS A 502 16.68 14.01 -15.89
C HIS A 502 17.56 12.78 -15.65
N PRO A 503 17.21 11.62 -16.23
CA PRO A 503 18.06 10.43 -16.13
C PRO A 503 19.40 10.64 -16.84
N LEU A 504 20.49 10.09 -16.30
CA LEU A 504 21.84 10.19 -16.88
C LEU A 504 21.99 9.46 -18.21
N LYS A 505 21.35 8.30 -18.33
CA LYS A 505 21.46 7.46 -19.52
C LYS A 505 20.62 8.06 -20.64
N GLY A 506 21.26 8.42 -21.76
CA GLY A 506 20.59 8.92 -22.96
C GLY A 506 19.56 7.95 -23.58
N CYS A 507 19.53 6.68 -23.16
CA CYS A 507 18.54 5.70 -23.61
C CYS A 507 17.25 5.68 -22.78
N GLN A 508 17.19 6.36 -21.64
CA GLN A 508 15.99 6.41 -20.80
C GLN A 508 15.12 7.60 -21.21
N ASN A 509 13.98 7.34 -21.87
CA ASN A 509 13.00 8.39 -22.12
C ASN A 509 12.44 8.91 -20.81
N TYR A 510 12.01 10.17 -20.80
CA TYR A 510 11.47 10.79 -19.60
C TYR A 510 10.37 11.80 -19.90
N VAL A 511 9.55 12.09 -18.89
CA VAL A 511 8.38 12.97 -18.98
C VAL A 511 8.15 13.71 -17.68
N ARG A 512 7.56 14.91 -17.73
CA ARG A 512 7.18 15.66 -16.52
C ARG A 512 5.94 15.05 -15.87
N ALA A 513 5.87 15.14 -14.53
CA ALA A 513 4.70 14.76 -13.73
C ALA A 513 3.52 15.74 -13.89
N LEU A 514 3.01 15.89 -15.12
CA LEU A 514 1.83 16.68 -15.45
C LEU A 514 0.76 15.74 -16.00
N LYS A 515 -0.48 15.85 -15.49
CA LYS A 515 -1.60 14.97 -15.88
C LYS A 515 -1.76 14.87 -17.39
N GLU A 516 -1.87 16.02 -18.07
CA GLU A 516 -1.97 16.09 -19.53
C GLU A 516 -0.80 15.40 -20.24
N LYS A 517 0.44 15.55 -19.73
CA LYS A 517 1.60 14.90 -20.35
C LYS A 517 1.55 13.40 -20.15
N LEU A 518 1.25 12.93 -18.94
CA LEU A 518 1.20 11.50 -18.61
C LEU A 518 0.07 10.77 -19.33
N GLU A 519 -1.12 11.39 -19.44
CA GLU A 519 -2.26 10.84 -20.17
C GLU A 519 -1.98 10.68 -21.67
N ASN A 520 -1.23 11.63 -22.25
CA ASN A 520 -0.92 11.64 -23.68
C ASN A 520 0.30 10.82 -24.08
N ILE A 521 0.97 10.13 -23.15
CA ILE A 521 2.11 9.27 -23.51
C ILE A 521 1.58 8.05 -24.29
N PRO A 522 2.15 7.77 -25.49
CA PRO A 522 1.75 6.61 -26.27
C PRO A 522 2.02 5.31 -25.50
N ASN A 523 1.00 4.48 -25.33
CA ASN A 523 1.14 3.19 -24.67
C ASN A 523 1.56 2.10 -25.66
N PRO A 524 2.77 1.51 -25.53
CA PRO A 524 3.28 0.51 -26.46
C PRO A 524 2.68 -0.88 -26.21
N HIS A 525 2.11 -1.13 -25.02
CA HIS A 525 1.52 -2.41 -24.62
C HIS A 525 0.01 -2.47 -24.85
N LEU A 526 -0.66 -1.33 -24.90
CA LEU A 526 -1.98 -1.26 -25.50
C LEU A 526 -1.84 -1.46 -27.01
N ARG A 527 -1.97 -2.73 -27.43
CA ARG A 527 -2.64 -3.08 -28.68
C ARG A 527 -3.98 -2.35 -28.66
N GLY A 528 -3.99 -1.15 -29.21
CA GLY A 528 -5.17 -0.33 -29.31
C GLY A 528 -5.60 0.55 -28.17
N GLY A 529 -4.67 1.38 -27.69
CA GLY A 529 -4.91 2.32 -26.60
C GLY A 529 -5.65 3.60 -27.01
N ALA A 530 -5.91 3.80 -28.30
CA ALA A 530 -6.74 4.92 -28.70
C ALA A 530 -8.21 4.62 -28.35
N GLN A 531 -8.90 5.55 -27.70
CA GLN A 531 -10.32 5.38 -27.33
C GLN A 531 -11.21 4.96 -28.51
N TRP A 532 -10.82 5.33 -29.74
CA TRP A 532 -11.53 4.98 -30.97
C TRP A 532 -11.38 3.52 -31.42
N GLU A 533 -10.39 2.78 -30.91
CA GLU A 533 -10.11 1.41 -31.41
C GLU A 533 -11.21 0.42 -31.08
N LYS A 534 -11.82 0.54 -29.90
CA LYS A 534 -13.00 -0.25 -29.49
C LYS A 534 -14.19 -0.08 -30.45
N TYR A 535 -14.25 1.04 -31.16
CA TYR A 535 -15.39 1.40 -32.01
C TYR A 535 -15.09 1.24 -33.49
N PHE A 536 -13.84 1.41 -33.93
CA PHE A 536 -13.48 1.35 -35.34
C PHE A 536 -12.82 0.04 -35.77
N LEU A 537 -12.27 -0.74 -34.84
CA LEU A 537 -11.51 -1.97 -35.17
C LEU A 537 -12.28 -3.22 -34.77
N ARG A 538 -12.06 -4.33 -35.48
CA ARG A 538 -12.62 -5.65 -35.16
C ARG A 538 -11.96 -6.23 -33.91
N HIS A 539 -12.76 -6.82 -33.02
CA HIS A 539 -12.33 -7.45 -31.77
C HIS A 539 -12.87 -8.88 -31.70
N GLY A 540 -12.02 -9.83 -31.30
CA GLY A 540 -12.42 -11.24 -31.17
C GLY A 540 -12.35 -12.04 -32.48
N GLN A 541 -12.39 -13.37 -32.37
CA GLN A 541 -12.31 -14.28 -33.52
C GLN A 541 -13.54 -14.20 -34.41
N ASP A 542 -14.72 -13.99 -33.82
CA ASP A 542 -16.00 -13.96 -34.53
C ASP A 542 -16.14 -12.76 -35.47
N GLU A 543 -15.55 -11.61 -35.10
CA GLU A 543 -15.55 -10.42 -35.96
C GLU A 543 -14.48 -10.49 -37.06
N LEU A 544 -13.44 -11.32 -36.92
CA LEU A 544 -12.36 -11.41 -37.90
C LEU A 544 -12.75 -12.21 -39.15
N GLY A 545 -13.75 -13.10 -39.07
CA GLY A 545 -14.25 -13.85 -40.24
C GLY A 545 -13.13 -14.48 -41.10
N GLU A 546 -13.25 -14.35 -42.42
CA GLU A 546 -12.28 -14.84 -43.43
C GLU A 546 -11.17 -13.81 -43.76
N ILE A 547 -10.83 -12.93 -42.83
CA ILE A 547 -9.81 -11.90 -43.07
C ILE A 547 -8.40 -12.47 -42.80
N PRO A 548 -7.35 -12.10 -43.58
CA PRO A 548 -6.00 -12.60 -43.35
C PRO A 548 -5.48 -12.33 -41.94
N ARG A 549 -4.99 -13.40 -41.29
CA ARG A 549 -4.35 -13.33 -39.96
C ARG A 549 -2.94 -12.77 -40.00
N THR A 550 -2.28 -12.88 -41.16
CA THR A 550 -0.99 -12.22 -41.40
C THR A 550 -1.08 -11.39 -42.67
N VAL A 551 -0.35 -10.27 -42.69
CA VAL A 551 -0.27 -9.38 -43.86
C VAL A 551 1.18 -9.05 -44.12
N GLU A 552 1.68 -9.40 -45.29
CA GLU A 552 2.99 -8.93 -45.73
C GLU A 552 2.93 -7.42 -46.01
N LEU A 553 3.89 -6.67 -45.47
CA LEU A 553 4.01 -5.23 -45.59
C LEU A 553 5.31 -4.87 -46.33
N LYS A 554 5.28 -3.77 -47.10
CA LYS A 554 6.42 -3.19 -47.81
C LYS A 554 6.88 -1.89 -47.17
N CYS A 555 8.20 -1.70 -47.11
CA CYS A 555 8.83 -0.47 -46.65
C CYS A 555 8.34 0.72 -47.50
N PRO A 556 7.92 1.84 -46.88
CA PRO A 556 7.40 2.98 -47.62
C PRO A 556 8.49 3.82 -48.30
N HIS A 557 9.78 3.56 -48.03
CA HIS A 557 10.88 4.36 -48.54
C HIS A 557 11.24 3.98 -49.98
N LYS A 558 11.22 4.98 -50.87
CA LYS A 558 11.56 4.80 -52.30
C LYS A 558 12.93 4.13 -52.46
N GLY A 559 12.96 3.02 -53.20
CA GLY A 559 14.19 2.24 -53.47
C GLY A 559 14.54 1.17 -52.43
N CYS A 560 13.85 1.10 -51.29
CA CYS A 560 14.04 0.04 -50.30
C CYS A 560 13.16 -1.18 -50.64
N LYS A 561 13.76 -2.38 -50.68
CA LYS A 561 13.05 -3.64 -50.95
C LYS A 561 12.58 -4.36 -49.68
N GLY A 562 12.76 -3.75 -48.51
CA GLY A 562 12.42 -4.38 -47.24
C GLY A 562 10.95 -4.73 -47.13
N THR A 563 10.69 -5.99 -46.77
CA THR A 563 9.38 -6.51 -46.42
C THR A 563 9.35 -6.93 -44.96
N LEU A 564 8.16 -6.95 -44.38
CA LEU A 564 7.92 -7.38 -43.02
C LEU A 564 6.57 -8.07 -42.95
N GLU A 565 6.51 -9.23 -42.31
CA GLU A 565 5.24 -9.88 -42.04
C GLU A 565 4.61 -9.30 -40.77
N ASP A 566 3.38 -8.81 -40.91
CA ASP A 566 2.54 -8.42 -39.79
C ASP A 566 1.72 -9.63 -39.35
N ASP A 567 2.10 -10.25 -38.23
CA ASP A 567 1.44 -11.42 -37.62
C ASP A 567 0.17 -11.07 -36.81
N ALA A 568 -0.13 -9.78 -36.66
CA ALA A 568 -1.27 -9.27 -35.92
C ALA A 568 -1.82 -7.97 -36.56
N PRO A 569 -2.28 -8.04 -37.82
CA PRO A 569 -2.83 -6.90 -38.53
C PRO A 569 -4.10 -6.43 -37.84
N ARG A 570 -4.24 -5.11 -37.70
CA ARG A 570 -5.45 -4.50 -37.12
C ARG A 570 -6.42 -4.18 -38.24
N TRP A 571 -7.63 -4.71 -38.16
CA TRP A 571 -8.65 -4.55 -39.18
C TRP A 571 -9.80 -3.66 -38.71
N THR A 572 -10.27 -2.77 -39.58
CA THR A 572 -11.45 -1.96 -39.29
C THR A 572 -12.75 -2.79 -39.36
N ILE A 573 -13.78 -2.36 -38.62
CA ILE A 573 -15.14 -2.93 -38.72
C ILE A 573 -15.87 -2.54 -40.02
N HIS A 574 -15.21 -1.80 -40.90
CA HIS A 574 -15.77 -1.40 -42.19
C HIS A 574 -16.30 -2.64 -42.95
N PRO A 575 -17.44 -2.53 -43.68
CA PRO A 575 -17.99 -3.66 -44.46
C PRO A 575 -16.96 -4.29 -45.41
N VAL A 576 -16.14 -3.44 -46.04
CA VAL A 576 -14.88 -3.84 -46.67
C VAL A 576 -13.74 -3.59 -45.68
N PRO A 577 -13.20 -4.62 -44.99
CA PRO A 577 -12.20 -4.42 -43.94
C PRO A 577 -10.94 -3.76 -44.50
N THR A 578 -10.38 -2.82 -43.74
CA THR A 578 -9.13 -2.16 -44.09
C THR A 578 -8.09 -2.36 -43.00
N VAL A 579 -6.84 -2.60 -43.39
CA VAL A 579 -5.71 -2.72 -42.46
C VAL A 579 -5.33 -1.34 -41.94
N VAL A 580 -5.18 -1.21 -40.62
CA VAL A 580 -4.65 0.00 -40.00
C VAL A 580 -3.14 -0.01 -40.10
N LEU A 581 -2.58 0.96 -40.82
CA LEU A 581 -1.14 1.09 -40.97
C LEU A 581 -0.44 1.27 -39.63
N ARG A 582 0.73 0.64 -39.52
CA ARG A 582 1.60 0.69 -38.34
C ARG A 582 2.97 1.19 -38.77
N GLN A 583 3.64 1.86 -37.82
CA GLN A 583 4.99 2.34 -38.04
C GLN A 583 6.01 1.30 -37.61
N PHE A 584 6.76 0.76 -38.56
CA PHE A 584 7.92 -0.10 -38.30
C PHE A 584 9.21 0.58 -38.71
N THR A 585 10.28 0.22 -38.01
CA THR A 585 11.64 0.51 -38.43
C THR A 585 12.08 -0.57 -39.42
N CYS A 586 12.49 -0.16 -40.62
CA CYS A 586 12.96 -1.10 -41.64
C CYS A 586 14.21 -1.84 -41.17
N PRO A 587 14.25 -3.19 -41.27
CA PRO A 587 15.49 -3.92 -41.00
C PRO A 587 16.62 -3.52 -41.97
N ASP A 588 16.28 -3.23 -43.23
CA ASP A 588 17.27 -2.92 -44.28
C ASP A 588 17.74 -1.47 -44.23
N CYS A 589 16.81 -0.50 -44.30
CA CYS A 589 17.18 0.92 -44.40
C CYS A 589 17.18 1.66 -43.05
N ARG A 590 16.82 0.97 -41.95
CA ARG A 590 16.74 1.52 -40.58
C ARG A 590 15.86 2.75 -40.39
N ARG A 591 15.06 3.13 -41.41
CA ARG A 591 14.11 4.24 -41.33
C ARG A 591 12.74 3.76 -40.86
N LYS A 592 12.08 4.61 -40.08
CA LYS A 592 10.71 4.39 -39.58
C LYS A 592 9.71 5.04 -40.54
N GLY A 593 8.57 4.40 -40.80
CA GLY A 593 7.49 4.97 -41.62
C GLY A 593 6.24 4.10 -41.58
N ASP A 594 5.17 4.51 -42.26
CA ASP A 594 3.91 3.74 -42.33
C ASP A 594 4.01 2.64 -43.39
N TRP A 595 4.12 1.40 -42.95
CA TRP A 595 4.31 0.25 -43.84
C TRP A 595 3.00 -0.16 -44.49
N LYS A 596 2.99 -0.28 -45.82
CA LYS A 596 1.77 -0.56 -46.60
C LYS A 596 1.69 -2.05 -46.95
N PRO A 597 0.48 -2.64 -47.08
CA PRO A 597 0.33 -4.00 -47.56
C PRO A 597 1.05 -4.23 -48.90
N ALA A 598 1.79 -5.35 -48.98
CA ALA A 598 2.48 -5.77 -50.19
C ALA A 598 1.51 -6.15 -51.30
N ASN A 599 0.38 -6.74 -50.91
CA ASN A 599 -0.76 -7.08 -51.76
C ASN A 599 -1.66 -5.86 -51.94
N THR A 600 -1.79 -5.38 -53.18
CA THR A 600 -2.59 -4.20 -53.54
C THR A 600 -4.09 -4.40 -53.40
N ALA A 601 -4.57 -5.64 -53.30
CA ALA A 601 -5.97 -5.93 -53.01
C ALA A 601 -6.35 -5.58 -51.56
N ILE A 602 -5.38 -5.54 -50.64
CA ILE A 602 -5.60 -5.21 -49.24
C ILE A 602 -5.65 -3.69 -49.09
N LYS A 603 -6.87 -3.16 -48.89
CA LYS A 603 -7.07 -1.74 -48.57
C LYS A 603 -6.53 -1.41 -47.19
N TYR A 604 -6.08 -0.18 -47.01
CA TYR A 604 -5.52 0.29 -45.76
C TYR A 604 -6.02 1.68 -45.35
N ILE A 605 -5.86 2.00 -44.07
CA ILE A 605 -6.17 3.30 -43.47
C ILE A 605 -5.10 3.66 -42.44
N THR A 606 -4.81 4.94 -42.25
CA THR A 606 -3.85 5.38 -41.22
C THR A 606 -4.52 5.57 -39.87
N SER A 607 -3.76 5.42 -38.78
CA SER A 607 -4.26 5.67 -37.42
C SER A 607 -4.70 7.14 -37.25
N GLU A 608 -4.03 8.07 -37.93
CA GLU A 608 -4.38 9.50 -37.96
C GLU A 608 -5.73 9.75 -38.61
N SER A 609 -6.07 9.03 -39.67
CA SER A 609 -7.36 9.17 -40.36
C SER A 609 -8.51 8.72 -39.47
N LEU A 610 -8.32 7.63 -38.71
CA LEU A 610 -9.27 7.16 -37.71
C LEU A 610 -9.40 8.16 -36.56
N SER A 611 -8.28 8.65 -36.03
CA SER A 611 -8.26 9.68 -34.97
C SER A 611 -8.96 10.99 -35.39
N ARG A 612 -8.77 11.46 -36.63
CA ARG A 612 -9.48 12.61 -37.18
C ARG A 612 -10.99 12.37 -37.27
N THR A 613 -11.38 11.16 -37.69
CA THR A 613 -12.80 10.78 -37.77
C THR A 613 -13.45 10.79 -36.38
N TRP A 614 -12.81 10.18 -35.39
CA TRP A 614 -13.24 10.23 -33.98
C TRP A 614 -13.37 11.67 -33.46
N SER A 615 -12.34 12.49 -33.70
CA SER A 615 -12.30 13.88 -33.26
C SER A 615 -13.41 14.74 -33.89
N ARG A 616 -13.83 14.44 -35.12
CA ARG A 616 -14.96 15.13 -35.78
C ARG A 616 -16.29 14.87 -35.07
N PHE A 617 -16.54 13.64 -34.63
CA PHE A 617 -17.73 13.33 -33.81
C PHE A 617 -17.69 14.07 -32.48
N LYS A 618 -16.56 13.97 -31.77
CA LYS A 618 -16.39 14.61 -30.45
C LYS A 618 -16.54 16.13 -30.52
N LYS A 619 -15.96 16.79 -31.54
CA LYS A 619 -16.08 18.24 -31.75
C LYS A 619 -17.52 18.70 -32.01
N LYS A 620 -18.38 17.81 -32.51
CA LYS A 620 -19.81 18.06 -32.73
C LYS A 620 -20.69 17.58 -31.56
N GLY A 621 -20.08 17.34 -30.39
CA GLY A 621 -20.79 16.95 -29.17
C GLY A 621 -21.31 15.51 -29.17
N CYS A 622 -20.80 14.66 -30.06
CA CYS A 622 -21.17 13.25 -30.12
C CYS A 622 -20.03 12.40 -29.53
N ASP A 623 -20.23 11.91 -28.30
CA ASP A 623 -19.35 10.91 -27.71
C ASP A 623 -19.77 9.51 -28.18
N LEU A 624 -19.01 8.92 -29.11
CA LEU A 624 -19.32 7.60 -29.70
C LEU A 624 -19.39 6.48 -28.65
N THR A 625 -18.86 6.68 -27.44
CA THR A 625 -18.96 5.69 -26.36
C THR A 625 -20.39 5.52 -25.82
N GLN A 626 -21.28 6.46 -26.12
CA GLN A 626 -22.66 6.48 -25.66
C GLN A 626 -23.65 5.93 -26.69
N TYR A 627 -23.17 5.42 -27.83
CA TYR A 627 -23.99 4.99 -28.97
C TYR A 627 -23.62 3.56 -29.40
N PRO A 628 -24.56 2.83 -30.04
CA PRO A 628 -24.27 1.50 -30.57
C PRO A 628 -23.17 1.53 -31.63
N ARG A 629 -22.39 0.44 -31.70
CA ARG A 629 -21.26 0.28 -32.62
C ARG A 629 -21.74 0.04 -34.05
N ARG A 630 -21.67 1.08 -34.90
CA ARG A 630 -22.26 1.10 -36.26
C ARG A 630 -21.24 1.46 -37.36
N ALA A 631 -20.64 0.44 -37.96
CA ALA A 631 -19.62 0.60 -39.02
C ALA A 631 -20.15 1.40 -40.23
N ASP A 632 -21.37 1.10 -40.66
CA ASP A 632 -22.07 1.75 -41.76
C ASP A 632 -22.18 3.26 -41.56
N VAL A 633 -22.36 3.71 -40.31
CA VAL A 633 -22.46 5.13 -39.96
C VAL A 633 -21.09 5.77 -39.72
N TYR A 634 -20.14 5.03 -39.14
CA TYR A 634 -18.79 5.54 -38.85
C TYR A 634 -17.93 5.78 -40.08
N PHE A 635 -18.22 5.12 -41.19
CA PHE A 635 -17.44 5.24 -42.41
C PHE A 635 -18.23 5.76 -43.62
N ALA A 636 -19.49 6.16 -43.43
CA ALA A 636 -20.27 6.82 -44.46
C ALA A 636 -19.62 8.12 -44.98
N GLN A 637 -19.73 8.36 -46.28
CA GLN A 637 -19.26 9.57 -46.96
C GLN A 637 -20.12 10.82 -46.67
N GLY A 638 -21.23 10.67 -45.94
CA GLY A 638 -22.15 11.75 -45.60
C GLY A 638 -21.59 12.76 -44.58
N HIS A 639 -22.26 13.93 -44.50
CA HIS A 639 -21.91 14.98 -43.55
C HIS A 639 -22.02 14.47 -42.09
N ILE A 640 -21.11 14.92 -41.22
CA ILE A 640 -20.99 14.40 -39.84
C ILE A 640 -22.28 14.57 -39.03
N THR A 641 -23.07 15.62 -39.28
CA THR A 641 -24.36 15.84 -38.59
C THR A 641 -25.41 14.79 -38.93
N ILE A 642 -25.47 14.36 -40.20
CA ILE A 642 -26.38 13.30 -40.66
C ILE A 642 -26.01 11.98 -39.97
N ARG A 643 -24.70 11.70 -39.92
CA ARG A 643 -24.18 10.50 -39.25
C ARG A 643 -24.46 10.50 -37.75
N ILE A 644 -24.35 11.64 -37.08
CA ILE A 644 -24.74 11.78 -35.67
C ILE A 644 -26.24 11.54 -35.48
N ALA A 645 -27.09 12.05 -36.36
CA ALA A 645 -28.53 11.80 -36.31
C ALA A 645 -28.86 10.31 -36.44
N GLN A 646 -28.19 9.60 -37.36
CA GLN A 646 -28.33 8.14 -37.51
C GLN A 646 -27.92 7.37 -36.25
N LEU A 647 -26.84 7.80 -35.56
CA LEU A 647 -26.43 7.17 -34.29
C LEU A 647 -27.44 7.42 -33.16
N LYS A 648 -27.99 8.63 -33.08
CA LYS A 648 -29.04 8.97 -32.10
C LYS A 648 -30.30 8.13 -32.32
N GLU A 649 -30.71 7.98 -33.56
CA GLU A 649 -31.87 7.15 -33.91
C GLU A 649 -31.62 5.67 -33.63
N ALA A 650 -30.44 5.16 -33.98
CA ALA A 650 -30.07 3.78 -33.64
C ALA A 650 -30.11 3.53 -32.12
N LYS A 651 -29.65 4.49 -31.32
CA LYS A 651 -29.72 4.43 -29.86
C LYS A 651 -31.18 4.40 -29.36
N ARG A 652 -32.03 5.30 -29.84
CA ARG A 652 -33.47 5.33 -29.51
C ARG A 652 -34.15 3.97 -29.74
N LEU A 653 -33.92 3.38 -30.91
CA LEU A 653 -34.46 2.06 -31.26
C LEU A 653 -33.91 0.93 -30.38
N THR A 654 -32.65 1.04 -29.94
CA THR A 654 -32.04 0.04 -29.04
C THR A 654 -32.64 0.15 -27.64
N ASP A 655 -32.85 1.36 -27.15
CA ASP A 655 -33.45 1.62 -25.84
C ASP A 655 -34.94 1.18 -25.80
N GLU A 656 -35.69 1.36 -26.90
CA GLU A 656 -37.09 0.88 -27.05
C GLU A 656 -37.21 -0.64 -27.08
N ASN A 657 -36.26 -1.34 -27.71
CA ASN A 657 -36.23 -2.81 -27.74
C ASN A 657 -35.80 -3.45 -26.42
N ILE A 658 -35.22 -2.68 -25.49
CA ILE A 658 -34.88 -3.17 -24.15
C ILE A 658 -36.05 -2.94 -23.18
N ALA A 659 -36.93 -1.98 -23.47
CA ALA A 659 -38.09 -1.64 -22.65
C ALA A 659 -39.33 -2.52 -22.91
N ASN A 660 -39.38 -3.20 -24.05
CA ASN A 660 -40.36 -4.23 -24.40
C ASN A 660 -39.76 -5.62 -24.17
#